data_AF-J3N4C4-F1
#
_entry.id   AF-J3N4C4-F1
#
_cell.length_a   1.000
_cell.length_b   1.000
_cell.length_c   1.000
_cell.angle_alpha   90.00
_cell.angle_beta   90.00
_cell.angle_gamma   90.00
#
_symmetry.space_group_name_H-M   'P 1'
#
loop_
_entity.id
_entity.type
_entity.pdbx_description
1 polymer ?
#
loop_
_entity_poly.entity_id
_entity_poly.type
_entity_poly.pdbx_seq_one_letter_code
_entity_poly.pdbx_strand_id
1 'polypeptide(L)'
;MSTLQRLRLHGAELEGVLSPSLARLPALESVSLFGNRLSGVIPASFVGLAATLHKLNLSGNALSGEIPAFLGSFPMLRLLDLSYNAFFGEIPAALFGACPRLRYVSLAHNALTGRVPPGIGNCVRLAGFDLSYNNLVGELPDKVCGPPEMSYISVRSNSLSGTIDDKLDGCRSIDVFDVGSNNFSGAAPFGLLALVNITYFNVSSNTFAGEIPSIPTCGDRLAFLDASGNQLTGTVPETVANCRNLMALNFAANGQGLGGGIPATLSQLKNLNFLDLSENALSGVIPPELGGLSSLAHFNVSFNNLTGAIPSSPLLQQFGPTAFMGNPLLCGPPLDHACPGRNTMRLGVPVIVAIVIAAAILVGICIISALNIKAYKRRREQHDDEEEILVSDSAAIVSPGSTVITGKMVLFRKNSLASRYEDWEAGTKAVLDKNCLVGVGSIGAVYKASFESGVSIAVKKLETLGRIRSQEEFEHEMGRLRGLSHPNLVAFHGYYWSASTQLLLSEFVDSGSTLYDHLHGNRRRAIPAGSAGAGAGGGLSWDRRFRIAVATARALAYLHHDCRPQVLHLNIKSRNILLDMEHEAKVSDFGLVKLLPEPSNRHTAAAGYVAPELASSASSRLSDKCDVFSFGVVLLEMVTGRKPVSTHGHGTAAAGGLPLRDYVREALEAGTVSGCFDRSLRGFVEAELVQVLKLGLVCTSETPARRSAMAEVVQFLESIRGSS
;
A
#
# COMPACT_ATOMS: atom_id res chain seq x y z
N MET A 1 -22.92 -33.11 32.34
CA MET A 1 -21.58 -32.78 31.80
C MET A 1 -21.74 -31.69 30.76
N SER A 2 -20.83 -30.70 30.70
CA SER A 2 -20.94 -29.61 29.71
C SER A 2 -20.84 -30.16 28.29
N THR A 3 -21.77 -29.74 27.42
CA THR A 3 -21.83 -30.10 25.99
C THR A 3 -21.13 -29.07 25.11
N LEU A 4 -20.42 -28.10 25.70
CA LEU A 4 -19.83 -27.00 24.95
C LEU A 4 -18.69 -27.51 24.05
N GLN A 5 -18.95 -27.55 22.75
CA GLN A 5 -17.98 -27.98 21.73
C GLN A 5 -17.14 -26.83 21.17
N ARG A 6 -17.70 -25.62 21.10
CA ARG A 6 -17.05 -24.49 20.44
C ARG A 6 -17.18 -23.24 21.28
N LEU A 7 -16.03 -22.66 21.65
CA LEU A 7 -15.92 -21.37 22.30
C LEU A 7 -15.35 -20.35 21.31
N ARG A 8 -16.15 -19.36 20.92
CA ARG A 8 -15.75 -18.31 19.97
C ARG A 8 -16.08 -16.94 20.56
N LEU A 9 -15.05 -16.19 20.94
CA LEU A 9 -15.16 -14.85 21.51
C LEU A 9 -14.16 -13.95 20.79
N HIS A 10 -14.60 -13.28 19.73
CA HIS A 10 -13.72 -12.49 18.86
C HIS A 10 -13.89 -10.99 19.08
N GLY A 11 -12.78 -10.25 19.22
CA GLY A 11 -12.82 -8.80 19.12
C GLY A 11 -13.57 -8.10 20.26
N ALA A 12 -13.73 -8.77 21.40
CA ALA A 12 -14.63 -8.40 22.49
C ALA A 12 -13.93 -7.62 23.61
N GLU A 13 -12.67 -7.23 23.40
CA GLU A 13 -11.86 -6.47 24.36
C GLU A 13 -11.71 -7.20 25.71
N LEU A 14 -11.79 -8.53 25.70
CA LEU A 14 -11.64 -9.34 26.91
C LEU A 14 -10.22 -9.21 27.46
N GLU A 15 -10.12 -8.79 28.71
CA GLU A 15 -8.88 -8.64 29.46
C GLU A 15 -8.71 -9.77 30.49
N GLY A 16 -7.49 -9.91 31.03
CA GLY A 16 -7.15 -10.95 31.98
C GLY A 16 -6.48 -12.17 31.34
N VAL A 17 -6.41 -13.28 32.07
CA VAL A 17 -5.63 -14.47 31.67
C VAL A 17 -6.51 -15.61 31.16
N LEU A 18 -5.93 -16.52 30.39
CA LEU A 18 -6.59 -17.75 29.97
C LEU A 18 -6.94 -18.61 31.20
N SER A 19 -8.23 -18.85 31.43
CA SER A 19 -8.67 -19.64 32.58
C SER A 19 -8.26 -21.12 32.44
N PRO A 20 -7.50 -21.68 33.41
CA PRO A 20 -7.16 -23.11 33.44
C PRO A 20 -8.39 -24.03 33.43
N SER A 21 -9.55 -23.51 33.85
CA SER A 21 -10.82 -24.25 33.93
C SER A 21 -11.35 -24.68 32.57
N LEU A 22 -10.94 -24.03 31.46
CA LEU A 22 -11.32 -24.45 30.12
C LEU A 22 -10.90 -25.90 29.83
N ALA A 23 -9.80 -26.35 30.41
CA ALA A 23 -9.31 -27.73 30.30
C ALA A 23 -10.27 -28.79 30.87
N ARG A 24 -11.26 -28.39 31.67
CA ARG A 24 -12.24 -29.31 32.28
C ARG A 24 -13.49 -29.51 31.40
N LEU A 25 -13.51 -28.96 30.19
CA LEU A 25 -14.63 -29.07 29.26
C LEU A 25 -14.39 -30.27 28.31
N PRO A 26 -14.99 -31.45 28.58
CA PRO A 26 -14.61 -32.70 27.94
C PRO A 26 -15.06 -32.83 26.48
N ALA A 27 -15.92 -31.92 26.02
CA ALA A 27 -16.44 -31.90 24.65
C ALA A 27 -15.81 -30.79 23.78
N LEU A 28 -14.86 -30.01 24.32
CA LEU A 28 -14.39 -28.79 23.65
C LEU A 28 -13.47 -29.12 22.47
N GLU A 29 -13.93 -28.81 21.27
CA GLU A 29 -13.27 -29.10 20.00
C GLU A 29 -12.62 -27.88 19.36
N SER A 30 -13.19 -26.69 19.59
CA SER A 30 -12.69 -25.45 19.02
C SER A 30 -12.68 -24.34 20.05
N VAL A 31 -11.51 -23.75 20.25
CA VAL A 31 -11.32 -22.52 21.03
C VAL A 31 -10.81 -21.45 20.08
N SER A 32 -11.53 -20.33 20.01
CA SER A 32 -11.12 -19.17 19.22
C SER A 32 -11.38 -17.90 20.01
N LEU A 33 -10.31 -17.31 20.54
CA LEU A 33 -10.31 -16.11 21.37
C LEU A 33 -9.60 -14.94 20.68
N PHE A 34 -9.66 -14.92 19.35
CA PHE A 34 -8.98 -13.96 18.49
C PHE A 34 -9.30 -12.50 18.82
N GLY A 35 -8.30 -11.62 18.78
CA GLY A 35 -8.49 -10.17 18.78
C GLY A 35 -9.00 -9.61 20.10
N ASN A 36 -8.56 -10.14 21.25
CA ASN A 36 -8.88 -9.61 22.57
C ASN A 36 -7.62 -9.00 23.21
N ARG A 37 -7.65 -8.77 24.52
CA ARG A 37 -6.53 -8.24 25.32
C ARG A 37 -6.09 -9.26 26.37
N LEU A 38 -6.24 -10.55 26.07
CA LEU A 38 -5.89 -11.62 26.99
C LEU A 38 -4.36 -11.66 27.16
N SER A 39 -3.89 -11.79 28.38
CA SER A 39 -2.48 -11.76 28.74
C SER A 39 -2.04 -13.00 29.53
N GLY A 40 -0.75 -13.08 29.84
CA GLY A 40 -0.16 -14.24 30.51
C GLY A 40 0.12 -15.41 29.56
N VAL A 41 0.32 -16.60 30.12
CA VAL A 41 0.77 -17.79 29.38
C VAL A 41 -0.38 -18.70 28.98
N ILE A 42 -0.14 -19.62 28.03
CA ILE A 42 -1.04 -20.75 27.78
C ILE A 42 -0.94 -21.71 28.97
N PRO A 43 -2.04 -21.97 29.73
CA PRO A 43 -1.97 -22.77 30.94
C PRO A 43 -1.54 -24.22 30.65
N ALA A 44 -0.64 -24.78 31.46
CA ALA A 44 -0.22 -26.18 31.35
C ALA A 44 -1.40 -27.17 31.46
N SER A 45 -2.47 -26.79 32.17
CA SER A 45 -3.68 -27.60 32.26
C SER A 45 -4.37 -27.84 30.93
N PHE A 46 -4.12 -27.03 29.90
CA PHE A 46 -4.72 -27.21 28.56
C PHE A 46 -4.34 -28.54 27.92
N VAL A 47 -3.34 -29.26 28.44
CA VAL A 47 -3.11 -30.68 28.11
C VAL A 47 -4.38 -31.54 28.25
N GLY A 48 -5.30 -31.19 29.15
CA GLY A 48 -6.60 -31.85 29.31
C GLY A 48 -7.53 -31.75 28.10
N LEU A 49 -7.26 -30.83 27.15
CA LEU A 49 -8.00 -30.68 25.90
C LEU A 49 -7.47 -31.55 24.75
N ALA A 50 -6.35 -32.27 24.95
CA ALA A 50 -5.64 -32.97 23.89
C ALA A 50 -6.53 -33.96 23.11
N ALA A 51 -7.43 -34.66 23.81
CA ALA A 51 -8.26 -35.69 23.21
C ALA A 51 -9.32 -35.15 22.22
N THR A 52 -9.75 -33.89 22.36
CA THR A 52 -10.88 -33.35 21.60
C THR A 52 -10.54 -32.12 20.77
N LEU A 53 -9.49 -31.39 21.08
CA LEU A 53 -9.24 -30.09 20.45
C LEU A 53 -8.73 -30.21 19.02
N HIS A 54 -9.50 -29.67 18.08
CA HIS A 54 -9.19 -29.62 16.65
C HIS A 54 -8.72 -28.25 16.19
N LYS A 55 -9.17 -27.17 16.86
CA LYS A 55 -8.82 -25.80 16.52
C LYS A 55 -8.49 -25.01 17.77
N LEU A 56 -7.29 -24.46 17.83
CA LEU A 56 -6.88 -23.47 18.81
C LEU A 56 -6.46 -22.20 18.08
N ASN A 57 -7.24 -21.14 18.22
CA ASN A 57 -6.85 -19.81 17.75
C ASN A 57 -6.88 -18.84 18.93
N LEU A 58 -5.71 -18.33 19.27
CA LEU A 58 -5.48 -17.35 20.34
C LEU A 58 -4.83 -16.07 19.78
N SER A 59 -4.89 -15.86 18.47
CA SER A 59 -4.17 -14.78 17.82
C SER A 59 -4.71 -13.39 18.15
N GLY A 60 -3.89 -12.35 18.04
CA GLY A 60 -4.31 -10.97 18.30
C GLY A 60 -4.65 -10.74 19.77
N ASN A 61 -3.75 -11.11 20.66
CA ASN A 61 -3.86 -10.93 22.11
C ASN A 61 -2.53 -10.39 22.67
N ALA A 62 -2.39 -10.35 24.00
CA ALA A 62 -1.18 -9.99 24.71
C ALA A 62 -0.56 -11.19 25.46
N LEU A 63 -0.76 -12.41 24.94
CA LEU A 63 -0.23 -13.63 25.55
C LEU A 63 1.29 -13.68 25.41
N SER A 64 1.98 -14.26 26.38
CA SER A 64 3.44 -14.31 26.43
C SER A 64 3.96 -15.64 26.99
N GLY A 65 5.27 -15.77 27.14
CA GLY A 65 5.93 -17.01 27.56
C GLY A 65 6.38 -17.86 26.39
N GLU A 66 6.90 -19.05 26.70
CA GLU A 66 7.25 -20.05 25.69
C GLU A 66 6.01 -20.77 25.17
N ILE A 67 6.05 -21.21 23.91
CA ILE A 67 4.99 -22.05 23.34
C ILE A 67 5.05 -23.42 24.03
N PRO A 68 3.97 -23.91 24.65
CA PRO A 68 4.03 -25.19 25.34
C PRO A 68 4.18 -26.39 24.39
N ALA A 69 5.19 -27.22 24.63
CA ALA A 69 5.47 -28.41 23.82
C ALA A 69 4.30 -29.42 23.76
N PHE A 70 3.44 -29.47 24.78
CA PHE A 70 2.28 -30.38 24.82
C PHE A 70 1.28 -30.11 23.70
N LEU A 71 1.27 -28.93 23.08
CA LEU A 71 0.38 -28.65 21.94
C LEU A 71 0.67 -29.58 20.75
N GLY A 72 1.91 -30.07 20.63
CA GLY A 72 2.30 -31.08 19.64
C GLY A 72 1.73 -32.47 19.89
N SER A 73 1.27 -32.77 21.12
CA SER A 73 0.70 -34.07 21.47
C SER A 73 -0.80 -34.17 21.22
N PHE A 74 -1.42 -33.20 20.53
CA PHE A 74 -2.86 -33.14 20.31
C PHE A 74 -3.23 -33.91 19.01
N PRO A 75 -3.74 -35.16 19.08
CA PRO A 75 -3.96 -36.01 17.90
C PRO A 75 -5.06 -35.50 16.97
N MET A 76 -5.91 -34.59 17.45
CA MET A 76 -7.03 -34.03 16.71
C MET A 76 -6.74 -32.66 16.11
N LEU A 77 -5.63 -32.00 16.49
CA LEU A 77 -5.35 -30.62 16.14
C LEU A 77 -5.15 -30.46 14.64
N ARG A 78 -5.92 -29.57 14.03
CA ARG A 78 -5.89 -29.23 12.60
C ARG A 78 -5.42 -27.81 12.36
N LEU A 79 -5.76 -26.89 13.25
CA LEU A 79 -5.40 -25.49 13.16
C LEU A 79 -4.87 -25.01 14.50
N LEU A 80 -3.64 -24.49 14.48
CA LEU A 80 -3.03 -23.76 15.57
C LEU A 80 -2.69 -22.35 15.09
N ASP A 81 -3.26 -21.34 15.73
CA ASP A 81 -2.95 -19.95 15.43
C ASP A 81 -2.67 -19.19 16.74
N LEU A 82 -1.39 -18.88 16.95
CA LEU A 82 -0.84 -18.15 18.08
C LEU A 82 -0.23 -16.81 17.64
N SER A 83 -0.47 -16.40 16.40
CA SER A 83 0.11 -15.18 15.84
C SER A 83 -0.32 -13.92 16.59
N TYR A 84 0.39 -12.81 16.43
CA TYR A 84 0.00 -11.53 17.05
C TYR A 84 -0.08 -11.61 18.57
N ASN A 85 1.02 -12.01 19.20
CA ASN A 85 1.17 -12.10 20.65
C ASN A 85 2.61 -11.71 21.03
N ALA A 86 3.02 -12.00 22.26
CA ALA A 86 4.36 -11.77 22.79
C ALA A 86 5.03 -13.10 23.21
N PHE A 87 4.78 -14.20 22.49
CA PHE A 87 5.49 -15.47 22.74
C PHE A 87 6.98 -15.32 22.41
N PHE A 88 7.85 -15.94 23.20
CA PHE A 88 9.30 -15.91 23.02
C PHE A 88 9.91 -17.30 23.21
N GLY A 89 11.22 -17.42 23.01
CA GLY A 89 11.93 -18.70 23.06
C GLY A 89 11.81 -19.46 21.74
N GLU A 90 12.21 -20.73 21.74
CA GLU A 90 12.23 -21.54 20.52
C GLU A 90 10.86 -22.10 20.16
N ILE A 91 10.64 -22.38 18.86
CA ILE A 91 9.50 -23.19 18.43
C ILE A 91 9.75 -24.64 18.89
N PRO A 92 8.90 -25.22 19.76
CA PRO A 92 9.16 -26.56 20.29
C PRO A 92 9.16 -27.61 19.18
N ALA A 93 10.24 -28.38 19.04
CA ALA A 93 10.31 -29.44 18.02
C ALA A 93 9.17 -30.47 18.15
N ALA A 94 8.70 -30.71 19.38
CA ALA A 94 7.56 -31.57 19.67
C ALA A 94 6.26 -31.15 18.95
N LEU A 95 6.11 -29.86 18.61
CA LEU A 95 4.96 -29.34 17.87
C LEU A 95 4.79 -30.01 16.50
N PHE A 96 5.90 -30.38 15.87
CA PHE A 96 5.97 -31.06 14.57
C PHE A 96 6.48 -32.50 14.68
N GLY A 97 6.39 -33.12 15.86
CA GLY A 97 6.88 -34.49 16.07
C GLY A 97 6.02 -35.56 15.38
N ALA A 98 4.71 -35.55 15.64
CA ALA A 98 3.76 -36.53 15.08
C ALA A 98 2.66 -35.92 14.20
N CYS A 99 2.18 -34.71 14.55
CA CYS A 99 1.26 -33.85 13.77
C CYS A 99 0.30 -34.57 12.79
N PRO A 100 -0.47 -35.60 13.22
CA PRO A 100 -1.15 -36.52 12.30
C PRO A 100 -2.31 -35.88 11.53
N ARG A 101 -2.82 -34.75 12.01
CA ARG A 101 -3.96 -34.02 11.43
C ARG A 101 -3.70 -32.52 11.26
N LEU A 102 -2.53 -32.04 11.64
CA LEU A 102 -2.22 -30.62 11.62
C LEU A 102 -2.18 -30.15 10.17
N ARG A 103 -3.03 -29.18 9.84
CA ARG A 103 -3.16 -28.63 8.48
C ARG A 103 -2.56 -27.24 8.37
N TYR A 104 -2.71 -26.42 9.41
CA TYR A 104 -2.20 -25.05 9.39
C TYR A 104 -1.67 -24.63 10.75
N VAL A 105 -0.51 -23.98 10.74
CA VAL A 105 0.12 -23.39 11.92
C VAL A 105 0.50 -21.95 11.61
N SER A 106 0.05 -21.00 12.43
CA SER A 106 0.57 -19.63 12.39
C SER A 106 1.12 -19.24 13.75
N LEU A 107 2.39 -18.85 13.76
CA LEU A 107 3.14 -18.31 14.90
C LEU A 107 3.66 -16.89 14.61
N ALA A 108 3.16 -16.27 13.55
CA ALA A 108 3.66 -15.00 13.05
C ALA A 108 3.53 -13.85 14.06
N HIS A 109 4.37 -12.83 13.98
CA HIS A 109 4.31 -11.66 14.88
C HIS A 109 4.37 -12.02 16.35
N ASN A 110 5.51 -12.59 16.72
CA ASN A 110 5.91 -12.88 18.10
C ASN A 110 7.40 -12.53 18.24
N ALA A 111 8.01 -12.92 19.36
CA ALA A 111 9.44 -12.75 19.63
C ALA A 111 10.18 -14.12 19.61
N LEU A 112 9.73 -15.08 18.79
CA LEU A 112 10.30 -16.42 18.75
C LEU A 112 11.72 -16.41 18.17
N THR A 113 12.58 -17.25 18.74
CA THR A 113 14.01 -17.38 18.39
C THR A 113 14.32 -18.81 17.97
N GLY A 114 15.59 -19.09 17.66
CA GLY A 114 16.05 -20.44 17.31
C GLY A 114 15.70 -20.81 15.87
N ARG A 115 15.80 -22.11 15.56
CA ARG A 115 15.65 -22.63 14.19
C ARG A 115 14.21 -23.04 13.90
N VAL A 116 13.85 -23.05 12.62
CA VAL A 116 12.60 -23.69 12.16
C VAL A 116 12.71 -25.21 12.39
N PRO A 117 11.78 -25.85 13.12
CA PRO A 117 11.91 -27.28 13.42
C PRO A 117 11.88 -28.16 12.17
N PRO A 118 12.85 -29.09 12.00
CA PRO A 118 12.92 -29.95 10.81
C PRO A 118 11.76 -30.96 10.73
N GLY A 119 11.09 -31.23 11.86
CA GLY A 119 9.90 -32.10 11.91
C GLY A 119 8.75 -31.63 11.02
N ILE A 120 8.75 -30.36 10.57
CA ILE A 120 7.72 -29.82 9.67
C ILE A 120 7.55 -30.66 8.40
N GLY A 121 8.66 -31.21 7.87
CA GLY A 121 8.67 -32.06 6.69
C GLY A 121 7.97 -33.42 6.89
N ASN A 122 7.76 -33.84 8.14
CA ASN A 122 7.15 -35.12 8.50
C ASN A 122 5.62 -35.01 8.70
N CYS A 123 5.06 -33.80 8.73
CA CYS A 123 3.64 -33.59 8.98
C CYS A 123 2.79 -33.88 7.73
N VAL A 124 2.39 -35.13 7.54
CA VAL A 124 1.73 -35.64 6.31
C VAL A 124 0.41 -34.95 5.89
N ARG A 125 -0.21 -34.15 6.77
CA ARG A 125 -1.43 -33.37 6.47
C ARG A 125 -1.22 -31.86 6.45
N LEU A 126 0.01 -31.40 6.66
CA LEU A 126 0.30 -29.97 6.75
C LEU A 126 0.14 -29.35 5.36
N ALA A 127 -0.74 -28.36 5.29
CA ALA A 127 -1.01 -27.59 4.09
C ALA A 127 -0.34 -26.21 4.14
N GLY A 128 0.02 -25.72 5.31
CA GLY A 128 0.80 -24.50 5.38
C GLY A 128 1.24 -24.07 6.76
N PHE A 129 2.22 -23.18 6.76
CA PHE A 129 2.71 -22.55 7.97
C PHE A 129 3.07 -21.09 7.75
N ASP A 130 2.85 -20.28 8.78
CA ASP A 130 3.28 -18.90 8.85
C ASP A 130 4.13 -18.68 10.10
N LEU A 131 5.42 -18.40 9.89
CA LEU A 131 6.40 -18.11 10.93
C LEU A 131 6.98 -16.71 10.78
N SER A 132 6.31 -15.85 10.01
CA SER A 132 6.81 -14.51 9.69
C SER A 132 6.91 -13.57 10.89
N TYR A 133 7.72 -12.52 10.78
CA TYR A 133 7.88 -11.47 11.80
C TYR A 133 8.21 -12.03 13.18
N ASN A 134 9.34 -12.73 13.25
CA ASN A 134 9.93 -13.28 14.46
C ASN A 134 11.46 -13.03 14.42
N ASN A 135 12.20 -13.61 15.35
CA ASN A 135 13.66 -13.55 15.43
C ASN A 135 14.29 -14.93 15.10
N LEU A 136 13.70 -15.69 14.18
CA LEU A 136 14.18 -17.02 13.81
C LEU A 136 15.50 -16.92 13.05
N VAL A 137 16.39 -17.89 13.29
CA VAL A 137 17.75 -17.96 12.74
C VAL A 137 18.05 -19.34 12.16
N GLY A 138 19.18 -19.45 11.46
CA GLY A 138 19.58 -20.68 10.80
C GLY A 138 18.86 -20.86 9.47
N GLU A 139 18.85 -22.09 8.95
CA GLU A 139 18.33 -22.34 7.62
C GLU A 139 16.88 -22.83 7.62
N LEU A 140 16.21 -22.70 6.48
CA LEU A 140 14.99 -23.44 6.22
C LEU A 140 15.33 -24.95 6.23
N PRO A 141 14.51 -25.83 6.85
CA PRO A 141 14.82 -27.25 6.92
C PRO A 141 14.71 -27.94 5.57
N ASP A 142 15.37 -29.09 5.41
CA ASP A 142 15.19 -29.93 4.24
C ASP A 142 13.77 -30.51 4.20
N LYS A 143 13.29 -30.85 3.00
CA LYS A 143 11.97 -31.48 2.81
C LYS A 143 10.83 -30.65 3.39
N VAL A 144 10.88 -29.32 3.29
CA VAL A 144 9.75 -28.44 3.68
C VAL A 144 8.48 -28.84 2.95
N CYS A 145 8.60 -29.29 1.70
CA CYS A 145 7.51 -29.84 0.89
C CYS A 145 7.39 -31.37 0.97
N GLY A 146 7.87 -32.00 2.05
CA GLY A 146 7.55 -33.39 2.40
C GLY A 146 6.05 -33.62 2.58
N PRO A 147 5.27 -32.70 3.20
CA PRO A 147 3.83 -32.75 3.23
C PRO A 147 3.23 -32.57 1.83
N PRO A 148 2.42 -33.51 1.33
CA PRO A 148 1.90 -33.48 -0.04
C PRO A 148 0.85 -32.38 -0.29
N GLU A 149 0.23 -31.85 0.78
CA GLU A 149 -0.76 -30.77 0.70
C GLU A 149 -0.13 -29.37 0.86
N MET A 150 1.20 -29.25 0.98
CA MET A 150 1.88 -27.98 1.25
C MET A 150 1.58 -26.94 0.17
N SER A 151 0.94 -25.84 0.56
CA SER A 151 0.50 -24.75 -0.30
C SER A 151 0.84 -23.35 0.22
N TYR A 152 1.13 -23.18 1.50
CA TYR A 152 1.41 -21.87 2.09
C TYR A 152 2.69 -21.94 2.94
N ILE A 153 3.71 -21.22 2.51
CA ILE A 153 5.00 -21.11 3.20
C ILE A 153 5.29 -19.63 3.39
N SER A 154 5.29 -19.18 4.64
CA SER A 154 5.71 -17.83 5.01
C SER A 154 6.71 -17.85 6.17
N VAL A 155 7.88 -17.27 5.94
CA VAL A 155 8.92 -17.02 6.96
C VAL A 155 9.47 -15.60 6.88
N ARG A 156 8.70 -14.70 6.26
CA ARG A 156 9.07 -13.30 6.01
C ARG A 156 9.56 -12.59 7.29
N SER A 157 10.51 -11.67 7.17
CA SER A 157 10.94 -10.83 8.29
C SER A 157 11.45 -11.64 9.49
N ASN A 158 12.51 -12.41 9.25
CA ASN A 158 13.29 -13.13 10.24
C ASN A 158 14.78 -12.90 9.98
N SER A 159 15.66 -13.69 10.61
CA SER A 159 17.10 -13.71 10.36
C SER A 159 17.55 -15.07 9.79
N LEU A 160 16.70 -15.70 8.97
CA LEU A 160 17.01 -16.99 8.34
C LEU A 160 18.04 -16.82 7.22
N SER A 161 18.85 -17.85 6.98
CA SER A 161 19.96 -17.82 6.03
C SER A 161 20.13 -19.13 5.26
N GLY A 162 21.16 -19.22 4.42
CA GLY A 162 21.47 -20.41 3.62
C GLY A 162 20.77 -20.42 2.26
N THR A 163 20.90 -21.53 1.54
CA THR A 163 20.21 -21.76 0.25
C THR A 163 18.81 -22.31 0.47
N ILE A 164 17.95 -22.15 -0.54
CA ILE A 164 16.55 -22.57 -0.48
C ILE A 164 16.10 -23.43 -1.66
N ASP A 165 16.75 -23.31 -2.82
CA ASP A 165 16.30 -23.94 -4.07
C ASP A 165 16.15 -25.46 -3.94
N ASP A 166 17.20 -26.12 -3.42
CA ASP A 166 17.27 -27.57 -3.18
C ASP A 166 16.28 -28.07 -2.12
N LYS A 167 15.79 -27.17 -1.26
CA LYS A 167 14.86 -27.52 -0.16
C LYS A 167 13.41 -27.60 -0.62
N LEU A 168 13.15 -27.14 -1.85
CA LEU A 168 11.82 -26.99 -2.43
C LEU A 168 11.54 -27.98 -3.57
N ASP A 169 12.47 -28.88 -3.90
CA ASP A 169 12.35 -29.88 -4.99
C ASP A 169 11.08 -30.76 -4.90
N GLY A 170 10.47 -30.88 -3.72
CA GLY A 170 9.24 -31.64 -3.49
C GLY A 170 7.93 -30.86 -3.68
N CYS A 171 7.98 -29.53 -3.88
CA CYS A 171 6.80 -28.68 -3.88
C CYS A 171 5.97 -28.89 -5.16
N ARG A 172 4.72 -29.37 -5.02
CA ARG A 172 3.84 -29.66 -6.16
C ARG A 172 2.69 -28.68 -6.34
N SER A 173 2.32 -27.94 -5.29
CA SER A 173 1.15 -27.06 -5.30
C SER A 173 1.30 -25.93 -4.29
N ILE A 174 2.13 -24.94 -4.59
CA ILE A 174 2.26 -23.73 -3.79
C ILE A 174 1.26 -22.69 -4.27
N ASP A 175 0.59 -22.02 -3.33
CA ASP A 175 -0.26 -20.85 -3.53
C ASP A 175 0.49 -19.58 -3.10
N VAL A 176 1.00 -19.59 -1.87
CA VAL A 176 1.76 -18.47 -1.28
C VAL A 176 3.14 -18.93 -0.87
N PHE A 177 4.15 -18.26 -1.40
CA PHE A 177 5.56 -18.39 -1.02
C PHE A 177 6.11 -17.01 -0.64
N ASP A 178 6.35 -16.79 0.65
CA ASP A 178 6.95 -15.54 1.16
C ASP A 178 8.15 -15.84 2.07
N VAL A 179 9.34 -15.55 1.56
CA VAL A 179 10.61 -15.66 2.28
C VAL A 179 11.30 -14.30 2.42
N GLY A 180 10.57 -13.21 2.12
CA GLY A 180 11.14 -11.88 2.01
C GLY A 180 11.71 -11.34 3.33
N SER A 181 12.63 -10.39 3.25
CA SER A 181 13.26 -9.76 4.43
C SER A 181 13.94 -10.78 5.35
N ASN A 182 14.90 -11.52 4.81
CA ASN A 182 15.75 -12.49 5.51
C ASN A 182 17.21 -12.34 5.01
N ASN A 183 18.06 -13.30 5.32
CA ASN A 183 19.45 -13.38 4.89
C ASN A 183 19.71 -14.62 4.00
N PHE A 184 18.72 -15.05 3.22
CA PHE A 184 18.88 -16.17 2.28
C PHE A 184 19.83 -15.79 1.13
N SER A 185 20.57 -16.78 0.62
CA SER A 185 21.63 -16.61 -0.37
C SER A 185 21.54 -17.67 -1.48
N GLY A 186 22.37 -17.54 -2.51
CA GLY A 186 22.37 -18.47 -3.66
C GLY A 186 21.29 -18.12 -4.68
N ALA A 187 20.88 -19.10 -5.49
CA ALA A 187 19.82 -18.90 -6.47
C ALA A 187 18.45 -18.77 -5.79
N ALA A 188 17.63 -17.83 -6.28
CA ALA A 188 16.24 -17.73 -5.87
C ALA A 188 15.40 -18.83 -6.55
N PRO A 189 14.37 -19.39 -5.87
CA PRO A 189 13.62 -20.55 -6.33
C PRO A 189 12.55 -20.20 -7.38
N PHE A 190 12.96 -19.59 -8.49
CA PHE A 190 12.07 -19.18 -9.58
C PHE A 190 11.37 -20.37 -10.26
N GLY A 191 11.86 -21.61 -10.07
CA GLY A 191 11.18 -22.83 -10.51
C GLY A 191 9.76 -22.96 -9.96
N LEU A 192 9.47 -22.39 -8.78
CA LEU A 192 8.12 -22.37 -8.21
C LEU A 192 7.10 -21.58 -9.05
N LEU A 193 7.55 -20.65 -9.89
CA LEU A 193 6.65 -19.86 -10.74
C LEU A 193 5.92 -20.73 -11.77
N ALA A 194 6.41 -21.94 -12.08
CA ALA A 194 5.76 -22.87 -12.98
C ALA A 194 4.58 -23.63 -12.33
N LEU A 195 4.41 -23.54 -11.01
CA LEU A 195 3.33 -24.24 -10.30
C LEU A 195 1.97 -23.59 -10.59
N VAL A 196 1.00 -24.39 -11.05
CA VAL A 196 -0.32 -23.90 -11.52
C VAL A 196 -1.08 -23.08 -10.47
N ASN A 197 -0.94 -23.43 -9.19
CA ASN A 197 -1.69 -22.80 -8.10
C ASN A 197 -1.02 -21.56 -7.52
N ILE A 198 0.19 -21.19 -7.95
CA ILE A 198 0.91 -20.07 -7.32
C ILE A 198 0.22 -18.74 -7.59
N THR A 199 -0.04 -17.97 -6.55
CA THR A 199 -0.63 -16.63 -6.62
C THR A 199 0.32 -15.54 -6.15
N TYR A 200 1.16 -15.87 -5.15
CA TYR A 200 2.04 -14.93 -4.48
C TYR A 200 3.44 -15.52 -4.33
N PHE A 201 4.43 -14.88 -4.97
CA PHE A 201 5.84 -15.21 -4.85
C PHE A 201 6.64 -14.00 -4.39
N ASN A 202 7.24 -14.08 -3.21
CA ASN A 202 8.06 -13.02 -2.63
C ASN A 202 9.38 -13.59 -2.09
N VAL A 203 10.47 -13.15 -2.72
CA VAL A 203 11.86 -13.43 -2.31
C VAL A 203 12.63 -12.15 -2.00
N SER A 204 11.93 -11.03 -1.85
CA SER A 204 12.51 -9.70 -1.73
C SER A 204 13.38 -9.51 -0.50
N SER A 205 14.27 -8.51 -0.52
CA SER A 205 15.09 -8.12 0.64
C SER A 205 15.86 -9.29 1.25
N ASN A 206 16.69 -9.93 0.43
CA ASN A 206 17.55 -11.05 0.80
C ASN A 206 18.93 -10.84 0.15
N THR A 207 19.78 -11.88 0.16
CA THR A 207 21.07 -11.88 -0.53
C THR A 207 21.10 -12.86 -1.71
N PHE A 208 19.94 -13.12 -2.34
CA PHE A 208 19.87 -13.98 -3.52
C PHE A 208 20.68 -13.37 -4.67
N ALA A 209 21.39 -14.23 -5.41
CA ALA A 209 22.28 -13.86 -6.49
C ALA A 209 22.06 -14.77 -7.70
N GLY A 210 22.71 -14.43 -8.82
CA GLY A 210 22.50 -15.10 -10.11
C GLY A 210 21.41 -14.44 -10.93
N GLU A 211 21.10 -15.03 -12.08
CA GLU A 211 20.16 -14.46 -13.04
C GLU A 211 18.71 -14.84 -12.74
N ILE A 212 17.78 -13.99 -13.18
CA ILE A 212 16.37 -14.39 -13.28
C ILE A 212 16.27 -15.31 -14.51
N PRO A 213 15.95 -16.61 -14.34
CA PRO A 213 15.93 -17.56 -15.44
C PRO A 213 14.75 -17.28 -16.39
N SER A 214 14.80 -17.88 -17.58
CA SER A 214 13.64 -17.89 -18.47
C SER A 214 12.46 -18.61 -17.79
N ILE A 215 11.26 -18.06 -17.93
CA ILE A 215 10.01 -18.56 -17.36
C ILE A 215 9.14 -19.12 -18.50
N PRO A 216 9.45 -20.31 -19.07
CA PRO A 216 8.72 -20.86 -20.20
C PRO A 216 7.27 -21.22 -19.85
N THR A 217 7.01 -21.55 -18.58
CA THR A 217 5.69 -21.81 -18.02
C THR A 217 5.53 -20.98 -16.76
N CYS A 218 4.41 -20.29 -16.63
CA CYS A 218 4.06 -19.53 -15.45
C CYS A 218 2.67 -19.93 -14.96
N GLY A 219 2.49 -20.01 -13.65
CA GLY A 219 1.21 -20.34 -13.05
C GLY A 219 0.13 -19.35 -13.47
N ASP A 220 -0.99 -19.86 -13.95
CA ASP A 220 -2.08 -19.04 -14.47
C ASP A 220 -2.71 -18.13 -13.42
N ARG A 221 -2.44 -18.34 -12.13
CA ARG A 221 -2.98 -17.53 -11.03
C ARG A 221 -1.97 -16.55 -10.42
N LEU A 222 -0.73 -16.51 -10.92
CA LEU A 222 0.31 -15.67 -10.35
C LEU A 222 -0.09 -14.19 -10.49
N ALA A 223 -0.30 -13.54 -9.36
CA ALA A 223 -0.73 -12.14 -9.28
C ALA A 223 0.38 -11.23 -8.76
N PHE A 224 1.28 -11.76 -7.91
CA PHE A 224 2.33 -10.98 -7.26
C PHE A 224 3.68 -11.68 -7.39
N LEU A 225 4.64 -10.98 -7.98
CA LEU A 225 6.03 -11.41 -8.12
C LEU A 225 6.96 -10.29 -7.63
N ASP A 226 7.62 -10.54 -6.49
CA ASP A 226 8.58 -9.61 -5.90
C ASP A 226 9.92 -10.30 -5.65
N ALA A 227 10.94 -9.82 -6.36
CA ALA A 227 12.33 -10.22 -6.19
C ALA A 227 13.25 -9.01 -5.94
N SER A 228 12.68 -7.90 -5.45
CA SER A 228 13.42 -6.67 -5.19
C SER A 228 14.40 -6.77 -4.02
N GLY A 229 15.38 -5.88 -3.93
CA GLY A 229 16.29 -5.82 -2.77
C GLY A 229 17.17 -7.07 -2.63
N ASN A 230 17.72 -7.56 -3.72
CA ASN A 230 18.63 -8.72 -3.76
C ASN A 230 19.94 -8.35 -4.49
N GLN A 231 20.71 -9.36 -4.90
CA GLN A 231 21.94 -9.24 -5.71
C GLN A 231 21.75 -9.92 -7.07
N LEU A 232 20.53 -9.90 -7.63
CA LEU A 232 20.23 -10.54 -8.90
C LEU A 232 20.93 -9.83 -10.06
N THR A 233 21.43 -10.61 -11.01
CA THR A 233 22.20 -10.14 -12.18
C THR A 233 21.52 -10.51 -13.50
N GLY A 234 22.11 -10.11 -14.62
CA GLY A 234 21.62 -10.48 -15.95
C GLY A 234 20.53 -9.53 -16.45
N THR A 235 19.59 -10.01 -17.25
CA THR A 235 18.51 -9.19 -17.82
C THR A 235 17.15 -9.55 -17.24
N VAL A 236 16.17 -8.66 -17.41
CA VAL A 236 14.76 -9.03 -17.20
C VAL A 236 14.34 -9.95 -18.35
N PRO A 237 13.92 -11.21 -18.09
CA PRO A 237 13.61 -12.13 -19.17
C PRO A 237 12.31 -11.75 -19.88
N GLU A 238 12.30 -11.84 -21.22
CA GLU A 238 11.09 -11.56 -22.02
C GLU A 238 9.91 -12.48 -21.64
N THR A 239 10.23 -13.70 -21.18
CA THR A 239 9.29 -14.74 -20.78
C THR A 239 8.54 -14.45 -19.48
N VAL A 240 8.88 -13.39 -18.73
CA VAL A 240 8.02 -12.87 -17.65
C VAL A 240 6.62 -12.53 -18.18
N ALA A 241 6.51 -12.17 -19.47
CA ALA A 241 5.23 -11.94 -20.15
C ALA A 241 4.30 -13.17 -20.18
N ASN A 242 4.82 -14.39 -19.95
CA ASN A 242 4.02 -15.60 -19.86
C ASN A 242 3.11 -15.62 -18.61
N CYS A 243 3.44 -14.83 -17.58
CA CYS A 243 2.63 -14.68 -16.37
C CYS A 243 1.42 -13.74 -16.61
N ARG A 244 0.50 -14.12 -17.50
CA ARG A 244 -0.55 -13.21 -18.05
C ARG A 244 -1.46 -12.55 -17.01
N ASN A 245 -1.62 -13.16 -15.83
CA ASN A 245 -2.47 -12.64 -14.75
C ASN A 245 -1.72 -11.80 -13.71
N LEU A 246 -0.43 -11.51 -13.95
CA LEU A 246 0.38 -10.73 -13.04
C LEU A 246 -0.18 -9.32 -12.86
N MET A 247 -0.37 -8.94 -11.60
CA MET A 247 -0.83 -7.61 -11.20
C MET A 247 0.34 -6.77 -10.68
N ALA A 248 1.25 -7.36 -9.91
CA ALA A 248 2.41 -6.65 -9.37
C ALA A 248 3.70 -7.37 -9.76
N LEU A 249 4.61 -6.61 -10.36
CA LEU A 249 5.96 -7.02 -10.69
C LEU A 249 6.94 -6.04 -10.05
N ASN A 250 7.78 -6.54 -9.14
CA ASN A 250 8.79 -5.75 -8.47
C ASN A 250 10.16 -6.42 -8.56
N PHE A 251 11.05 -5.82 -9.35
CA PHE A 251 12.46 -6.22 -9.48
C PHE A 251 13.42 -5.09 -9.08
N ALA A 252 12.96 -4.14 -8.28
CA ALA A 252 13.76 -2.99 -7.89
C ALA A 252 14.97 -3.34 -7.02
N ALA A 253 15.97 -2.47 -6.98
CA ALA A 253 17.08 -2.52 -6.02
C ALA A 253 17.87 -3.83 -6.00
N ASN A 254 18.29 -4.36 -7.15
CA ASN A 254 19.13 -5.56 -7.24
C ASN A 254 20.64 -5.25 -7.29
N GLY A 255 21.09 -4.30 -6.48
CA GLY A 255 22.53 -4.00 -6.31
C GLY A 255 23.26 -3.61 -7.61
N GLN A 256 22.56 -2.99 -8.57
CA GLN A 256 23.08 -2.69 -9.92
C GLN A 256 23.42 -3.93 -10.77
N GLY A 257 22.93 -5.11 -10.40
CA GLY A 257 23.18 -6.36 -11.13
C GLY A 257 22.25 -6.56 -12.33
N LEU A 258 20.97 -6.19 -12.24
CA LEU A 258 20.02 -6.30 -13.35
C LEU A 258 20.28 -5.22 -14.40
N GLY A 259 20.69 -5.63 -15.59
CA GLY A 259 21.00 -4.77 -16.73
C GLY A 259 20.22 -5.13 -18.00
N GLY A 260 20.75 -4.71 -19.15
CA GLY A 260 20.07 -4.87 -20.44
C GLY A 260 18.82 -3.99 -20.59
N GLY A 261 18.09 -4.19 -21.69
CA GLY A 261 16.88 -3.42 -22.01
C GLY A 261 15.67 -3.86 -21.19
N ILE A 262 14.73 -2.94 -20.97
CA ILE A 262 13.40 -3.29 -20.48
C ILE A 262 12.67 -4.06 -21.62
N PRO A 263 12.19 -5.29 -21.42
CA PRO A 263 11.50 -6.03 -22.46
C PRO A 263 10.18 -5.37 -22.87
N ALA A 264 10.01 -5.12 -24.17
CA ALA A 264 8.74 -4.62 -24.70
C ALA A 264 7.58 -5.63 -24.47
N THR A 265 7.89 -6.92 -24.32
CA THR A 265 6.92 -7.99 -24.02
C THR A 265 6.20 -7.79 -22.69
N LEU A 266 6.76 -7.01 -21.74
CA LEU A 266 6.05 -6.66 -20.50
C LEU A 266 4.71 -5.95 -20.79
N SER A 267 4.58 -5.28 -21.94
CA SER A 267 3.31 -4.67 -22.39
C SER A 267 2.17 -5.68 -22.59
N GLN A 268 2.45 -6.98 -22.66
CA GLN A 268 1.47 -8.06 -22.79
C GLN A 268 0.75 -8.36 -21.46
N LEU A 269 1.31 -7.94 -20.32
CA LEU A 269 0.74 -8.15 -18.98
C LEU A 269 -0.40 -7.15 -18.71
N LYS A 270 -1.56 -7.34 -19.35
CA LYS A 270 -2.67 -6.35 -19.32
C LYS A 270 -3.29 -6.10 -17.94
N ASN A 271 -3.08 -7.01 -17.00
CA ASN A 271 -3.55 -6.89 -15.61
C ASN A 271 -2.55 -6.17 -14.70
N LEU A 272 -1.36 -5.83 -15.20
CA LEU A 272 -0.30 -5.23 -14.40
C LEU A 272 -0.72 -3.85 -13.90
N ASN A 273 -0.81 -3.72 -12.58
CA ASN A 273 -1.12 -2.49 -11.85
C ASN A 273 0.13 -1.85 -11.22
N PHE A 274 1.17 -2.65 -10.96
CA PHE A 274 2.38 -2.22 -10.29
C PHE A 274 3.59 -2.77 -11.03
N LEU A 275 4.45 -1.88 -11.51
CA LEU A 275 5.72 -2.20 -12.13
C LEU A 275 6.82 -1.34 -11.52
N ASP A 276 7.71 -1.97 -10.76
CA ASP A 276 8.91 -1.32 -10.24
C ASP A 276 10.17 -2.04 -10.70
N LEU A 277 10.99 -1.33 -11.46
CA LEU A 277 12.28 -1.75 -12.00
C LEU A 277 13.40 -0.80 -11.56
N SER A 278 13.16 0.06 -10.58
CA SER A 278 14.09 1.10 -10.15
C SER A 278 15.34 0.57 -9.46
N GLU A 279 16.37 1.40 -9.32
CA GLU A 279 17.61 1.08 -8.60
C GLU A 279 18.34 -0.15 -9.13
N ASN A 280 18.46 -0.24 -10.45
CA ASN A 280 19.15 -1.31 -11.17
C ASN A 280 20.17 -0.71 -12.18
N ALA A 281 20.76 -1.54 -13.03
CA ALA A 281 21.65 -1.12 -14.12
C ALA A 281 20.99 -1.26 -15.50
N LEU A 282 19.65 -1.18 -15.57
CA LEU A 282 18.91 -1.30 -16.82
C LEU A 282 19.32 -0.20 -17.80
N SER A 283 19.40 -0.53 -19.07
CA SER A 283 19.96 0.33 -20.12
C SER A 283 19.07 0.34 -21.37
N GLY A 284 19.42 1.14 -22.36
CA GLY A 284 18.59 1.30 -23.57
C GLY A 284 17.36 2.17 -23.35
N VAL A 285 16.40 2.10 -24.27
CA VAL A 285 15.22 2.98 -24.27
C VAL A 285 14.07 2.40 -23.45
N ILE A 286 13.19 3.26 -22.94
CA ILE A 286 11.90 2.82 -22.37
C ILE A 286 11.00 2.39 -23.54
N PRO A 287 10.53 1.13 -23.60
CA PRO A 287 9.69 0.68 -24.69
C PRO A 287 8.36 1.45 -24.74
N PRO A 288 7.99 2.08 -25.88
CA PRO A 288 6.74 2.81 -26.00
C PRO A 288 5.50 1.90 -25.82
N GLU A 289 5.64 0.60 -26.04
CA GLU A 289 4.59 -0.41 -25.86
C GLU A 289 4.08 -0.47 -24.40
N LEU A 290 4.91 -0.11 -23.42
CA LEU A 290 4.50 -0.02 -22.01
C LEU A 290 3.38 1.00 -21.78
N GLY A 291 3.25 1.99 -22.67
CA GLY A 291 2.12 2.91 -22.68
C GLY A 291 0.76 2.25 -22.92
N GLY A 292 0.74 0.99 -23.38
CA GLY A 292 -0.46 0.18 -23.58
C GLY A 292 -0.91 -0.64 -22.37
N LEU A 293 -0.29 -0.45 -21.20
CA LEU A 293 -0.67 -1.10 -19.92
C LEU A 293 -1.77 -0.31 -19.21
N SER A 294 -3.00 -0.40 -19.69
CA SER A 294 -4.12 0.44 -19.22
C SER A 294 -4.48 0.32 -17.74
N SER A 295 -4.04 -0.74 -17.06
CA SER A 295 -4.32 -1.02 -15.64
C SER A 295 -3.23 -0.47 -14.70
N LEU A 296 -2.13 0.06 -15.25
CA LEU A 296 -0.95 0.45 -14.50
C LEU A 296 -1.23 1.68 -13.62
N ALA A 297 -1.09 1.50 -12.31
CA ALA A 297 -1.29 2.51 -11.27
C ALA A 297 0.03 2.93 -10.60
N HIS A 298 1.05 2.08 -10.67
CA HIS A 298 2.40 2.37 -10.23
C HIS A 298 3.41 1.99 -11.31
N PHE A 299 4.31 2.91 -11.62
CA PHE A 299 5.41 2.71 -12.56
C PHE A 299 6.64 3.43 -12.03
N ASN A 300 7.75 2.71 -11.93
CA ASN A 300 9.02 3.28 -11.52
C ASN A 300 10.19 2.59 -12.24
N VAL A 301 11.00 3.41 -12.91
CA VAL A 301 12.23 3.01 -13.62
C VAL A 301 13.41 3.92 -13.24
N SER A 302 13.28 4.64 -12.12
CA SER A 302 14.29 5.58 -11.65
C SER A 302 15.59 4.87 -11.26
N PHE A 303 16.69 5.62 -11.20
CA PHE A 303 18.01 5.13 -10.79
C PHE A 303 18.47 3.91 -11.60
N ASN A 304 18.49 4.08 -12.92
CA ASN A 304 18.98 3.13 -13.90
C ASN A 304 19.92 3.85 -14.89
N ASN A 305 20.33 3.15 -15.95
CA ASN A 305 21.14 3.68 -17.05
C ASN A 305 20.34 3.81 -18.36
N LEU A 306 19.04 4.12 -18.26
CA LEU A 306 18.15 4.25 -19.42
C LEU A 306 18.49 5.50 -20.24
N THR A 307 18.19 5.44 -21.53
CA THR A 307 18.57 6.45 -22.52
C THR A 307 17.40 6.83 -23.43
N GLY A 308 17.49 7.99 -24.08
CA GLY A 308 16.55 8.42 -25.11
C GLY A 308 15.32 9.16 -24.57
N ALA A 309 14.35 9.41 -25.45
CA ALA A 309 13.15 10.16 -25.11
C ALA A 309 12.17 9.30 -24.31
N ILE A 310 11.59 9.85 -23.25
CA ILE A 310 10.48 9.21 -22.54
C ILE A 310 9.27 9.13 -23.47
N PRO A 311 8.64 7.95 -23.66
CA PRO A 311 7.52 7.80 -24.58
C PRO A 311 6.35 8.74 -24.25
N SER A 312 5.81 9.41 -25.26
CA SER A 312 4.74 10.41 -25.11
C SER A 312 3.34 9.82 -24.87
N SER A 313 3.24 8.53 -24.54
CA SER A 313 1.95 7.91 -24.22
C SER A 313 1.34 8.57 -22.98
N PRO A 314 0.04 8.94 -22.97
CA PRO A 314 -0.58 9.62 -21.83
C PRO A 314 -0.41 8.89 -20.49
N LEU A 315 -0.46 7.55 -20.53
CA LEU A 315 -0.24 6.71 -19.35
C LEU A 315 1.14 6.94 -18.74
N LEU A 316 2.23 6.78 -19.50
CA LEU A 316 3.58 6.94 -18.96
C LEU A 316 3.87 8.37 -18.51
N GLN A 317 3.28 9.36 -19.19
CA GLN A 317 3.44 10.77 -18.89
C GLN A 317 2.71 11.20 -17.59
N GLN A 318 1.74 10.41 -17.12
CA GLN A 318 1.02 10.69 -15.87
C GLN A 318 1.89 10.38 -14.63
N PHE A 319 2.85 9.47 -14.78
CA PHE A 319 3.82 9.16 -13.72
C PHE A 319 4.82 10.30 -13.69
N GLY A 320 4.91 11.01 -12.55
CA GLY A 320 5.73 12.23 -12.45
C GLY A 320 7.23 12.00 -12.68
N PRO A 321 8.04 13.07 -12.67
CA PRO A 321 9.49 12.99 -12.95
C PRO A 321 10.24 12.01 -12.03
N THR A 322 9.74 11.77 -10.82
CA THR A 322 10.32 10.84 -9.85
C THR A 322 10.36 9.39 -10.35
N ALA A 323 9.44 8.99 -11.22
CA ALA A 323 9.44 7.64 -11.80
C ALA A 323 10.59 7.41 -12.81
N PHE A 324 11.23 8.49 -13.27
CA PHE A 324 12.25 8.46 -14.33
C PHE A 324 13.60 9.02 -13.88
N MET A 325 13.67 9.65 -12.71
CA MET A 325 14.87 10.33 -12.21
C MET A 325 16.06 9.39 -12.06
N GLY A 326 17.28 9.93 -11.99
CA GLY A 326 18.48 9.11 -11.81
C GLY A 326 18.88 8.29 -13.05
N ASN A 327 18.32 8.61 -14.22
CA ASN A 327 18.74 8.10 -15.53
C ASN A 327 19.39 9.25 -16.33
N PRO A 328 20.73 9.36 -16.39
CA PRO A 328 21.41 10.55 -16.91
C PRO A 328 21.15 10.86 -18.39
N LEU A 329 20.77 9.86 -19.17
CA LEU A 329 20.59 9.94 -20.62
C LEU A 329 19.11 9.92 -21.05
N LEU A 330 18.16 9.90 -20.11
CA LEU A 330 16.74 10.10 -20.41
C LEU A 330 16.43 11.59 -20.61
N CYS A 331 15.51 11.87 -21.53
CA CYS A 331 15.09 13.23 -21.85
C CYS A 331 13.60 13.29 -22.22
N GLY A 332 13.05 14.51 -22.22
CA GLY A 332 11.66 14.80 -22.56
C GLY A 332 10.73 14.71 -21.33
N PRO A 333 9.50 15.23 -21.45
CA PRO A 333 8.51 15.16 -20.39
C PRO A 333 8.29 13.72 -19.91
N PRO A 334 8.09 13.48 -18.60
CA PRO A 334 7.89 14.46 -17.52
C PRO A 334 9.18 15.03 -16.92
N LEU A 335 10.37 14.72 -17.45
CA LEU A 335 11.62 15.36 -17.02
C LEU A 335 11.77 16.75 -17.64
N ASP A 336 12.42 17.66 -16.92
CA ASP A 336 12.69 19.03 -17.40
C ASP A 336 13.83 19.10 -18.44
N HIS A 337 14.55 17.99 -18.65
CA HIS A 337 15.64 17.91 -19.63
C HIS A 337 15.09 17.75 -21.05
N ALA A 338 15.21 18.79 -21.87
CA ALA A 338 14.80 18.72 -23.27
C ALA A 338 15.63 17.69 -24.04
N CYS A 339 14.98 16.86 -24.86
CA CYS A 339 15.71 16.00 -25.78
C CYS A 339 16.48 16.83 -26.80
N PRO A 340 17.75 16.49 -27.10
CA PRO A 340 18.48 17.16 -28.16
C PRO A 340 17.66 17.06 -29.44
N GLY A 341 17.27 18.22 -29.98
CA GLY A 341 16.47 18.31 -31.19
C GLY A 341 17.15 17.55 -32.32
N ARG A 342 16.35 16.88 -33.15
CA ARG A 342 16.78 16.22 -34.38
C ARG A 342 17.34 17.26 -35.37
N ASN A 343 18.52 17.80 -35.11
CA ASN A 343 19.44 18.08 -36.18
C ASN A 343 19.90 16.71 -36.64
N THR A 344 19.45 16.30 -37.83
CA THR A 344 20.20 15.32 -38.59
C THR A 344 21.64 15.81 -38.61
N MET A 345 22.51 15.26 -37.75
CA MET A 345 23.92 15.31 -38.00
C MET A 345 24.08 14.57 -39.32
N ARG A 346 24.11 15.33 -40.42
CA ARG A 346 24.77 14.89 -41.63
C ARG A 346 26.19 14.65 -41.17
N LEU A 347 26.51 13.38 -40.89
CA LEU A 347 27.87 12.95 -40.72
C LEU A 347 28.57 13.41 -41.99
N GLY A 348 29.53 14.33 -41.86
CA GLY A 348 30.36 14.72 -42.98
C GLY A 348 30.95 13.45 -43.57
N VAL A 349 30.96 13.37 -44.89
CA VAL A 349 31.56 12.28 -45.69
C VAL A 349 32.91 11.76 -45.14
N PRO A 350 33.80 12.56 -44.51
CA PRO A 350 35.04 12.02 -43.92
C PRO A 350 34.84 11.03 -42.76
N VAL A 351 33.78 11.20 -41.95
CA VAL A 351 33.53 10.37 -40.75
C VAL A 351 32.92 9.01 -41.14
N ILE A 352 32.09 8.97 -42.17
CA ILE A 352 31.53 7.72 -42.71
C ILE A 352 32.66 6.87 -43.30
N VAL A 353 33.62 7.49 -44.01
CA VAL A 353 34.79 6.80 -44.55
C VAL A 353 35.66 6.22 -43.42
N ALA A 354 35.88 6.97 -42.33
CA ALA A 354 36.62 6.47 -41.18
C ALA A 354 35.92 5.30 -40.47
N ILE A 355 34.59 5.33 -40.34
CA ILE A 355 33.79 4.25 -39.73
C ILE A 355 33.82 3.00 -40.62
N VAL A 356 33.73 3.15 -41.94
CA VAL A 356 33.80 2.02 -42.89
C VAL A 356 35.19 1.38 -42.89
N ILE A 357 36.26 2.18 -42.80
CA ILE A 357 37.63 1.66 -42.70
C ILE A 357 37.83 0.92 -41.36
N ALA A 358 37.36 1.49 -40.25
CA ALA A 358 37.44 0.85 -38.94
C ALA A 358 36.63 -0.46 -38.89
N ALA A 359 35.43 -0.49 -39.48
CA ALA A 359 34.60 -1.69 -39.59
C ALA A 359 35.24 -2.75 -40.49
N ALA A 360 35.88 -2.37 -41.61
CA ALA A 360 36.60 -3.29 -42.48
C ALA A 360 37.82 -3.92 -41.79
N ILE A 361 38.55 -3.14 -40.98
CA ILE A 361 39.66 -3.64 -40.17
C ILE A 361 39.13 -4.61 -39.09
N LEU A 362 38.02 -4.29 -38.43
CA LEU A 362 37.39 -5.16 -37.43
C LEU A 362 36.91 -6.48 -38.04
N VAL A 363 36.28 -6.44 -39.21
CA VAL A 363 35.89 -7.64 -39.96
C VAL A 363 37.11 -8.46 -40.37
N GLY A 364 38.19 -7.81 -40.81
CA GLY A 364 39.46 -8.47 -41.12
C GLY A 364 40.06 -9.18 -39.89
N ILE A 365 40.03 -8.53 -38.72
CA ILE A 365 40.47 -9.12 -37.44
C ILE A 365 39.58 -10.31 -37.08
N CYS A 366 38.25 -10.17 -37.17
CA CYS A 366 37.31 -11.26 -36.88
C CYS A 366 37.48 -12.46 -37.82
N ILE A 367 37.80 -12.24 -39.10
CA ILE A 367 38.08 -13.32 -40.06
C ILE A 367 39.38 -14.04 -39.70
N ILE A 368 40.45 -13.30 -39.36
CA ILE A 368 41.73 -13.89 -38.92
C ILE A 368 41.55 -14.66 -37.61
N SER A 369 40.80 -14.11 -36.65
CA SER A 369 40.44 -14.79 -35.41
C SER A 369 39.61 -16.05 -35.66
N ALA A 370 38.63 -16.00 -36.57
CA ALA A 370 37.82 -17.16 -36.93
C ALA A 370 38.64 -18.23 -37.65
N LEU A 371 39.60 -17.86 -38.49
CA LEU A 371 40.53 -18.79 -39.14
C LEU A 371 41.49 -19.43 -38.13
N ASN A 372 41.98 -18.67 -37.14
CA ASN A 372 42.78 -19.18 -36.03
C ASN A 372 41.97 -20.10 -35.10
N ILE A 373 40.69 -19.79 -34.86
CA ILE A 373 39.77 -20.64 -34.10
C ILE A 373 39.43 -21.90 -34.89
N LYS A 374 39.24 -21.84 -36.22
CA LYS A 374 39.04 -23.03 -37.07
C LYS A 374 40.29 -23.91 -37.14
N ALA A 375 41.49 -23.32 -37.12
CA ALA A 375 42.76 -24.05 -37.03
C ALA A 375 42.95 -24.71 -35.66
N TYR A 376 42.46 -24.08 -34.58
CA TYR A 376 42.45 -24.62 -33.22
C TYR A 376 41.39 -25.73 -33.04
N LYS A 377 40.19 -25.56 -33.63
CA LYS A 377 39.06 -26.50 -33.53
C LYS A 377 39.18 -27.72 -34.44
N ARG A 378 40.04 -27.69 -35.48
CA ARG A 378 40.42 -28.88 -36.27
C ARG A 378 41.35 -29.83 -35.52
N ARG A 379 41.82 -29.49 -34.32
CA ARG A 379 42.67 -30.36 -33.49
C ARG A 379 41.94 -31.00 -32.30
N ARG A 380 40.63 -30.81 -32.16
CA ARG A 380 39.92 -31.37 -31.01
C ARG A 380 38.55 -31.91 -31.42
N GLU A 381 38.43 -33.22 -31.25
CA GLU A 381 37.20 -34.03 -31.20
C GLU A 381 36.67 -34.57 -32.54
N GLN A 382 37.22 -35.73 -32.91
CA GLN A 382 36.44 -36.91 -33.31
C GLN A 382 35.54 -37.35 -32.14
N HIS A 383 34.44 -38.04 -32.49
CA HIS A 383 33.58 -38.92 -31.70
C HIS A 383 32.15 -38.42 -31.41
N ASP A 384 31.26 -38.79 -32.35
CA ASP A 384 29.93 -39.41 -32.27
C ASP A 384 28.71 -38.69 -31.64
N ASP A 385 27.83 -38.22 -32.54
CA ASP A 385 26.55 -38.82 -32.99
C ASP A 385 25.29 -39.02 -32.10
N GLU A 386 24.16 -38.82 -32.80
CA GLU A 386 22.72 -39.21 -32.64
C GLU A 386 21.76 -38.28 -31.87
N GLU A 387 20.81 -37.55 -32.52
CA GLU A 387 19.49 -37.92 -33.14
C GLU A 387 18.37 -38.16 -32.09
N GLU A 388 17.08 -37.79 -32.20
CA GLU A 388 16.22 -37.03 -33.14
C GLU A 388 14.79 -36.88 -32.49
N ILE A 389 13.91 -36.07 -33.12
CA ILE A 389 12.41 -36.17 -33.23
C ILE A 389 11.46 -35.27 -32.38
N LEU A 390 10.56 -34.62 -33.15
CA LEU A 390 9.44 -33.70 -32.89
C LEU A 390 8.06 -34.41 -32.75
N VAL A 391 7.03 -33.70 -32.23
CA VAL A 391 5.76 -33.30 -32.93
C VAL A 391 4.58 -32.94 -31.97
N SER A 392 3.97 -31.78 -32.27
CA SER A 392 2.58 -31.22 -32.11
C SER A 392 1.39 -32.18 -31.87
N ASP A 393 0.14 -31.81 -31.52
CA ASP A 393 -0.62 -30.57 -31.23
C ASP A 393 -2.03 -30.97 -30.69
N SER A 394 -2.79 -29.98 -30.21
CA SER A 394 -4.27 -29.82 -30.35
C SER A 394 -5.14 -29.74 -29.08
N ALA A 395 -6.11 -28.81 -29.16
CA ALA A 395 -6.93 -28.20 -28.12
C ALA A 395 -8.38 -28.72 -28.03
N ALA A 396 -9.11 -28.38 -26.94
CA ALA A 396 -10.48 -27.81 -26.96
C ALA A 396 -11.12 -27.56 -25.54
N ILE A 397 -11.41 -26.28 -25.25
CA ILE A 397 -12.67 -25.62 -24.79
C ILE A 397 -13.70 -26.38 -23.92
N VAL A 398 -14.07 -25.83 -22.73
CA VAL A 398 -15.43 -25.44 -22.24
C VAL A 398 -15.31 -24.50 -21.00
N SER A 399 -16.25 -23.56 -20.86
CA SER A 399 -16.27 -22.35 -20.00
C SER A 399 -17.24 -22.49 -18.76
N PRO A 400 -17.68 -21.43 -18.03
CA PRO A 400 -17.12 -20.92 -16.77
C PRO A 400 -18.12 -20.90 -15.57
N GLY A 401 -17.65 -20.61 -14.34
CA GLY A 401 -18.56 -20.36 -13.20
C GLY A 401 -17.91 -19.82 -11.91
N SER A 402 -18.04 -18.50 -11.71
CA SER A 402 -17.86 -17.67 -10.50
C SER A 402 -16.66 -17.93 -9.55
N THR A 403 -15.66 -17.05 -9.59
CA THR A 403 -14.66 -16.89 -8.54
C THR A 403 -15.21 -16.00 -7.42
N VAL A 404 -15.52 -16.61 -6.28
CA VAL A 404 -15.83 -15.89 -5.04
C VAL A 404 -14.56 -15.15 -4.60
N ILE A 405 -14.60 -13.80 -4.59
CA ILE A 405 -13.51 -12.98 -4.06
C ILE A 405 -13.45 -13.22 -2.55
N THR A 406 -12.50 -14.04 -2.11
CA THR A 406 -12.34 -14.38 -0.69
C THR A 406 -11.40 -13.35 -0.06
N GLY A 407 -11.95 -12.37 0.63
CA GLY A 407 -11.19 -11.37 1.39
C GLY A 407 -11.76 -11.20 2.80
N LYS A 408 -10.97 -10.60 3.69
CA LYS A 408 -11.34 -10.34 5.09
C LYS A 408 -12.00 -8.97 5.18
N MET A 409 -13.30 -8.97 5.45
CA MET A 409 -14.02 -7.77 5.84
C MET A 409 -14.06 -7.65 7.36
N VAL A 410 -13.76 -6.46 7.87
CA VAL A 410 -13.83 -6.14 9.29
C VAL A 410 -14.66 -4.89 9.48
N LEU A 411 -15.80 -5.02 10.18
CA LEU A 411 -16.67 -3.91 10.53
C LEU A 411 -16.44 -3.48 11.98
N PHE A 412 -16.36 -2.18 12.23
CA PHE A 412 -16.05 -1.60 13.54
C PHE A 412 -17.23 -1.58 14.51
N ARG A 413 -18.48 -1.70 14.03
CA ARG A 413 -19.70 -1.74 14.88
C ARG A 413 -20.59 -2.93 14.49
N LYS A 414 -20.87 -3.82 15.46
CA LYS A 414 -21.67 -5.05 15.26
C LYS A 414 -23.20 -4.87 15.37
N ASN A 415 -23.71 -3.85 16.06
CA ASN A 415 -25.10 -3.85 16.56
C ASN A 415 -26.12 -2.92 15.85
N SER A 416 -25.86 -2.41 14.64
CA SER A 416 -26.95 -1.78 13.85
C SER A 416 -26.87 -2.04 12.34
N LEU A 417 -25.91 -2.84 11.89
CA LEU A 417 -25.49 -2.83 10.49
C LEU A 417 -25.33 -4.24 9.88
N ALA A 418 -25.28 -5.30 10.68
CA ALA A 418 -25.11 -6.67 10.17
C ALA A 418 -26.30 -7.17 9.33
N SER A 419 -27.53 -6.69 9.59
CA SER A 419 -28.72 -7.02 8.79
C SER A 419 -28.95 -6.09 7.59
N ARG A 420 -28.14 -5.04 7.41
CA ARG A 420 -28.29 -4.03 6.34
C ARG A 420 -27.28 -4.20 5.20
N TYR A 421 -26.26 -5.03 5.40
CA TYR A 421 -25.18 -5.33 4.45
C TYR A 421 -25.18 -6.80 4.00
N GLU A 422 -26.35 -7.46 4.03
CA GLU A 422 -26.47 -8.84 3.55
C GLU A 422 -26.05 -8.97 2.06
N ASP A 423 -26.06 -7.87 1.30
CA ASP A 423 -25.57 -7.76 -0.08
C ASP A 423 -24.25 -6.97 -0.20
N TRP A 424 -23.13 -7.57 0.21
CA TRP A 424 -21.79 -7.07 -0.15
C TRP A 424 -21.56 -6.96 -1.67
N GLU A 425 -22.40 -7.63 -2.47
CA GLU A 425 -22.43 -7.55 -3.92
C GLU A 425 -22.58 -6.09 -4.41
N ALA A 426 -23.38 -5.25 -3.73
CA ALA A 426 -23.55 -3.84 -4.07
C ALA A 426 -22.27 -3.01 -3.88
N GLY A 427 -21.52 -3.26 -2.80
CA GLY A 427 -20.23 -2.60 -2.55
C GLY A 427 -19.17 -3.01 -3.58
N THR A 428 -19.12 -4.29 -3.92
CA THR A 428 -18.20 -4.81 -4.96
C THR A 428 -18.56 -4.26 -6.34
N LYS A 429 -19.85 -4.20 -6.68
CA LYS A 429 -20.36 -3.61 -7.93
C LYS A 429 -20.03 -2.12 -8.04
N ALA A 430 -20.16 -1.36 -6.95
CA ALA A 430 -19.83 0.07 -6.93
C ALA A 430 -18.34 0.33 -7.20
N VAL A 431 -17.43 -0.51 -6.68
CA VAL A 431 -15.98 -0.40 -6.94
C VAL A 431 -15.63 -0.74 -8.40
N LEU A 432 -16.46 -1.53 -9.07
CA LEU A 432 -16.30 -1.92 -10.48
C LEU A 432 -17.01 -0.95 -11.45
N ASP A 433 -17.94 -0.11 -10.96
CA ASP A 433 -18.71 0.83 -11.77
C ASP A 433 -18.11 2.24 -11.73
N LYS A 434 -17.69 2.74 -12.89
CA LYS A 434 -17.16 4.11 -13.04
C LYS A 434 -18.20 5.19 -12.70
N ASN A 435 -19.50 4.91 -12.83
CA ASN A 435 -20.56 5.86 -12.48
C ASN A 435 -20.71 6.07 -10.97
N CYS A 436 -20.16 5.15 -10.17
CA CYS A 436 -20.15 5.25 -8.71
C CYS A 436 -18.94 6.03 -8.17
N LEU A 437 -17.99 6.45 -9.01
CA LEU A 437 -16.81 7.20 -8.60
C LEU A 437 -17.19 8.62 -8.14
N VAL A 438 -16.85 8.94 -6.90
CA VAL A 438 -17.09 10.24 -6.25
C VAL A 438 -15.88 11.16 -6.45
N GLY A 439 -14.67 10.63 -6.31
CA GLY A 439 -13.44 11.40 -6.49
C GLY A 439 -12.17 10.57 -6.29
N VAL A 440 -11.06 11.09 -6.79
CA VAL A 440 -9.73 10.46 -6.67
C VAL A 440 -8.84 11.32 -5.79
N GLY A 441 -8.32 10.73 -4.71
CA GLY A 441 -7.46 11.39 -3.73
C GLY A 441 -6.03 10.84 -3.73
N SER A 442 -5.17 11.40 -2.88
CA SER A 442 -3.74 11.03 -2.80
C SER A 442 -3.46 9.62 -2.27
N ILE A 443 -4.46 8.96 -1.68
CA ILE A 443 -4.33 7.60 -1.13
C ILE A 443 -5.28 6.60 -1.83
N GLY A 444 -6.04 7.05 -2.83
CA GLY A 444 -6.95 6.21 -3.61
C GLY A 444 -8.28 6.87 -3.99
N ALA A 445 -9.10 6.13 -4.73
CA ALA A 445 -10.39 6.53 -5.26
C ALA A 445 -11.55 6.21 -4.30
N VAL A 446 -12.53 7.11 -4.21
CA VAL A 446 -13.73 6.96 -3.38
C VAL A 446 -14.94 6.70 -4.27
N TYR A 447 -15.68 5.64 -3.97
CA TYR A 447 -16.89 5.22 -4.65
C TYR A 447 -18.09 5.32 -3.71
N LYS A 448 -19.25 5.68 -4.25
CA LYS A 448 -20.53 5.63 -3.53
C LYS A 448 -21.16 4.25 -3.75
N ALA A 449 -21.36 3.50 -2.68
CA ALA A 449 -22.17 2.28 -2.72
C ALA A 449 -23.53 2.57 -2.08
N SER A 450 -24.61 2.35 -2.84
CA SER A 450 -25.99 2.56 -2.38
C SER A 450 -26.67 1.20 -2.22
N PHE A 451 -27.35 0.99 -1.08
CA PHE A 451 -28.06 -0.25 -0.77
C PHE A 451 -29.56 -0.09 -0.98
N GLU A 452 -30.28 -1.20 -1.18
CA GLU A 452 -31.74 -1.20 -1.38
C GLU A 452 -32.51 -0.59 -0.21
N SER A 453 -31.91 -0.61 0.99
CA SER A 453 -32.44 0.05 2.20
C SER A 453 -32.36 1.58 2.20
N GLY A 454 -31.82 2.21 1.14
CA GLY A 454 -31.65 3.67 1.02
C GLY A 454 -30.40 4.21 1.71
N VAL A 455 -29.62 3.36 2.39
CA VAL A 455 -28.34 3.72 3.00
C VAL A 455 -27.26 3.84 1.92
N SER A 456 -26.39 4.84 2.03
CA SER A 456 -25.19 4.99 1.19
C SER A 456 -23.92 4.93 2.05
N ILE A 457 -22.86 4.30 1.54
CA ILE A 457 -21.51 4.34 2.12
C ILE A 457 -20.48 4.83 1.13
N ALA A 458 -19.42 5.43 1.66
CA ALA A 458 -18.22 5.75 0.91
C ALA A 458 -17.24 4.57 1.02
N VAL A 459 -16.93 3.97 -0.12
CA VAL A 459 -15.96 2.89 -0.27
C VAL A 459 -14.70 3.48 -0.89
N LYS A 460 -13.66 3.65 -0.09
CA LYS A 460 -12.36 4.14 -0.60
C LYS A 460 -11.50 2.95 -0.99
N LYS A 461 -11.27 2.77 -2.29
CA LYS A 461 -10.29 1.82 -2.82
C LYS A 461 -8.92 2.43 -2.67
N LEU A 462 -8.08 1.82 -1.85
CA LEU A 462 -6.73 2.29 -1.62
C LEU A 462 -5.88 1.92 -2.83
N GLU A 463 -5.23 2.93 -3.43
CA GLU A 463 -4.35 2.76 -4.58
C GLU A 463 -2.87 2.72 -4.17
N THR A 464 -2.57 3.19 -2.97
CA THR A 464 -1.27 3.07 -2.34
C THR A 464 -1.43 2.68 -0.88
N LEU A 465 -0.52 1.84 -0.40
CA LEU A 465 -0.37 1.55 1.02
C LEU A 465 0.61 2.52 1.70
N GLY A 466 1.21 3.45 0.95
CA GLY A 466 2.19 4.40 1.45
C GLY A 466 3.37 3.68 2.08
N ARG A 467 3.48 3.80 3.41
CA ARG A 467 4.50 3.16 4.24
C ARG A 467 4.07 1.83 4.84
N ILE A 468 2.80 1.45 4.68
CA ILE A 468 2.28 0.20 5.18
C ILE A 468 2.82 -0.95 4.33
N ARG A 469 3.57 -1.85 4.95
CA ARG A 469 4.30 -2.92 4.24
C ARG A 469 3.69 -4.32 4.41
N SER A 470 2.71 -4.47 5.29
CA SER A 470 2.02 -5.75 5.51
C SER A 470 0.52 -5.57 5.71
N GLN A 471 -0.23 -6.67 5.51
CA GLN A 471 -1.65 -6.72 5.84
C GLN A 471 -1.89 -6.33 7.29
N GLU A 472 -1.00 -6.65 8.20
CA GLU A 472 -1.31 -6.52 9.60
C GLU A 472 -0.87 -5.18 10.17
N GLU A 473 0.15 -4.56 9.58
CA GLU A 473 0.37 -3.14 9.76
C GLU A 473 -0.86 -2.36 9.28
N PHE A 474 -1.47 -2.78 8.15
CA PHE A 474 -2.74 -2.20 7.71
C PHE A 474 -3.85 -2.42 8.74
N GLU A 475 -4.07 -3.64 9.20
CA GLU A 475 -5.10 -3.95 10.19
C GLU A 475 -4.86 -3.22 11.52
N HIS A 476 -3.60 -3.07 11.95
CA HIS A 476 -3.22 -2.30 13.13
C HIS A 476 -3.58 -0.82 12.94
N GLU A 477 -3.18 -0.19 11.83
CA GLU A 477 -3.51 1.21 11.57
C GLU A 477 -5.02 1.43 11.42
N MET A 478 -5.73 0.54 10.72
CA MET A 478 -7.19 0.62 10.60
C MET A 478 -7.88 0.36 11.94
N GLY A 479 -7.33 -0.54 12.76
CA GLY A 479 -7.80 -0.83 14.10
C GLY A 479 -7.80 0.39 15.02
N ARG A 480 -6.90 1.35 14.81
CA ARG A 480 -6.87 2.62 15.57
C ARG A 480 -8.04 3.55 15.26
N LEU A 481 -8.69 3.36 14.11
CA LEU A 481 -9.88 4.12 13.72
C LEU A 481 -11.15 3.59 14.40
N ARG A 482 -11.08 2.38 14.98
CA ARG A 482 -12.18 1.76 15.71
C ARG A 482 -12.53 2.59 16.95
N GLY A 483 -13.80 2.93 17.11
CA GLY A 483 -14.31 3.63 18.28
C GLY A 483 -14.20 5.15 18.23
N LEU A 484 -13.51 5.71 17.22
CA LEU A 484 -13.53 7.16 16.99
C LEU A 484 -14.94 7.59 16.56
N SER A 485 -15.52 8.54 17.28
CA SER A 485 -16.89 8.99 17.06
C SER A 485 -17.04 10.43 17.52
N HIS A 486 -17.22 11.34 16.58
CA HIS A 486 -17.42 12.76 16.84
C HIS A 486 -18.35 13.33 15.76
N PRO A 487 -19.28 14.26 16.09
CA PRO A 487 -20.24 14.80 15.11
C PRO A 487 -19.61 15.41 13.85
N ASN A 488 -18.42 15.99 14.00
CA ASN A 488 -17.68 16.62 12.91
C ASN A 488 -16.55 15.76 12.32
N LEU A 489 -16.57 14.44 12.55
CA LEU A 489 -15.70 13.46 11.89
C LEU A 489 -16.52 12.53 11.02
N VAL A 490 -15.95 12.13 9.87
CA VAL A 490 -16.51 11.02 9.08
C VAL A 490 -16.36 9.72 9.86
N ALA A 491 -17.47 9.03 10.10
CA ALA A 491 -17.48 7.75 10.79
C ALA A 491 -16.89 6.64 9.90
N PHE A 492 -15.86 5.95 10.39
CA PHE A 492 -15.38 4.72 9.77
C PHE A 492 -16.25 3.53 10.17
N HIS A 493 -16.70 2.78 9.18
CA HIS A 493 -17.52 1.59 9.35
C HIS A 493 -16.69 0.31 9.37
N GLY A 494 -15.52 0.30 8.73
CA GLY A 494 -14.66 -0.86 8.68
C GLY A 494 -13.68 -0.81 7.53
N TYR A 495 -13.09 -1.95 7.22
CA TYR A 495 -12.22 -2.14 6.07
C TYR A 495 -12.47 -3.50 5.43
N TYR A 496 -12.03 -3.63 4.19
CA TYR A 496 -11.92 -4.89 3.48
C TYR A 496 -10.48 -5.06 3.03
N TRP A 497 -9.95 -6.26 3.21
CA TRP A 497 -8.62 -6.61 2.75
C TRP A 497 -8.66 -7.93 2.00
N SER A 498 -8.11 -7.94 0.78
CA SER A 498 -7.67 -9.12 0.06
C SER A 498 -6.27 -8.91 -0.51
N ALA A 499 -5.69 -9.95 -1.09
CA ALA A 499 -4.40 -9.86 -1.78
C ALA A 499 -4.40 -8.80 -2.92
N SER A 500 -5.55 -8.55 -3.54
CA SER A 500 -5.67 -7.67 -4.71
C SER A 500 -6.39 -6.36 -4.44
N THR A 501 -7.03 -6.20 -3.27
CA THR A 501 -7.93 -5.06 -3.03
C THR A 501 -7.99 -4.72 -1.55
N GLN A 502 -7.72 -3.45 -1.26
CA GLN A 502 -7.84 -2.88 0.08
C GLN A 502 -8.86 -1.75 0.02
N LEU A 503 -9.92 -1.87 0.81
CA LEU A 503 -10.98 -0.88 0.87
C LEU A 503 -11.13 -0.35 2.29
N LEU A 504 -11.35 0.95 2.41
CA LEU A 504 -11.79 1.59 3.64
C LEU A 504 -13.26 1.93 3.51
N LEU A 505 -14.06 1.52 4.49
CA LEU A 505 -15.50 1.70 4.51
C LEU A 505 -15.84 2.80 5.51
N SER A 506 -16.56 3.81 5.06
CA SER A 506 -16.96 4.96 5.87
C SER A 506 -18.39 5.39 5.54
N GLU A 507 -18.98 6.23 6.38
CA GLU A 507 -20.26 6.86 6.05
C GLU A 507 -20.15 7.68 4.75
N PHE A 508 -21.21 7.67 3.94
CA PHE A 508 -21.33 8.58 2.82
C PHE A 508 -21.94 9.90 3.31
N VAL A 509 -21.31 11.02 2.97
CA VAL A 509 -21.84 12.35 3.29
C VAL A 509 -22.66 12.82 2.09
N ASP A 510 -24.00 12.88 2.25
CA ASP A 510 -24.97 12.87 1.15
C ASP A 510 -24.86 14.00 0.13
N SER A 511 -24.25 15.15 0.46
CA SER A 511 -24.03 16.22 -0.53
C SER A 511 -22.89 15.92 -1.51
N GLY A 512 -21.95 15.04 -1.14
CA GLY A 512 -20.75 14.71 -1.91
C GLY A 512 -19.78 15.88 -2.17
N SER A 513 -20.08 17.08 -1.67
CA SER A 513 -19.30 18.30 -1.94
C SER A 513 -18.29 18.58 -0.84
N THR A 514 -17.12 19.06 -1.25
CA THR A 514 -16.05 19.47 -0.32
C THR A 514 -16.09 20.99 -0.11
N LEU A 515 -15.54 21.46 1.01
CA LEU A 515 -15.34 22.90 1.22
C LEU A 515 -14.56 23.53 0.04
N TYR A 516 -13.60 22.80 -0.53
CA TYR A 516 -12.87 23.25 -1.73
C TYR A 516 -13.80 23.54 -2.91
N ASP A 517 -14.79 22.70 -3.16
CA ASP A 517 -15.71 22.87 -4.30
C ASP A 517 -16.58 24.12 -4.13
N HIS A 518 -16.97 24.43 -2.89
CA HIS A 518 -17.75 25.63 -2.56
C HIS A 518 -16.93 26.92 -2.58
N LEU A 519 -15.64 26.85 -2.24
CA LEU A 519 -14.73 28.00 -2.28
C LEU A 519 -14.16 28.26 -3.69
N HIS A 520 -13.84 27.19 -4.44
CA HIS A 520 -13.00 27.27 -5.64
C HIS A 520 -13.59 26.61 -6.90
N GLY A 521 -14.76 25.96 -6.83
CA GLY A 521 -15.39 25.24 -7.94
C GLY A 521 -15.88 26.15 -9.07
N ASN A 522 -15.80 25.68 -10.31
CA ASN A 522 -16.24 26.43 -11.50
C ASN A 522 -17.77 26.65 -11.49
N ARG A 523 -18.21 27.90 -11.35
CA ARG A 523 -19.61 28.36 -11.37
C ARG A 523 -20.38 28.10 -12.70
N ARG A 524 -19.82 27.37 -13.66
CA ARG A 524 -20.34 27.24 -15.05
C ARG A 524 -21.08 25.91 -15.37
N ARG A 525 -21.28 25.02 -14.40
CA ARG A 525 -22.05 23.77 -14.56
C ARG A 525 -23.47 23.82 -13.97
N ALA A 526 -24.03 25.02 -13.81
CA ALA A 526 -25.45 25.15 -13.46
C ALA A 526 -26.31 24.81 -14.68
N ILE A 527 -26.96 23.64 -14.62
CA ILE A 527 -28.03 23.22 -15.52
C ILE A 527 -29.14 24.30 -15.53
N PRO A 528 -29.80 24.60 -16.66
CA PRO A 528 -30.83 25.62 -16.72
C PRO A 528 -31.99 25.30 -15.77
N ALA A 529 -32.44 26.33 -15.06
CA ALA A 529 -33.50 26.29 -14.07
C ALA A 529 -34.80 25.70 -14.63
N GLY A 530 -35.29 24.64 -13.98
CA GLY A 530 -36.53 23.98 -14.37
C GLY A 530 -37.04 23.02 -13.32
N SER A 531 -37.18 23.45 -12.06
CA SER A 531 -38.19 23.02 -11.06
C SER A 531 -37.74 23.42 -9.65
N ALA A 532 -38.66 24.00 -8.88
CA ALA A 532 -38.40 24.74 -7.66
C ALA A 532 -38.18 23.87 -6.42
N GLY A 533 -37.26 24.29 -5.54
CA GLY A 533 -37.15 23.79 -4.17
C GLY A 533 -35.76 23.92 -3.55
N ALA A 534 -35.38 25.13 -3.12
CA ALA A 534 -34.26 25.49 -2.23
C ALA A 534 -32.80 25.19 -2.67
N GLY A 535 -32.03 26.27 -2.88
CA GLY A 535 -30.58 26.32 -2.62
C GLY A 535 -29.61 26.03 -3.78
N ALA A 536 -30.09 25.70 -4.98
CA ALA A 536 -29.22 25.34 -6.10
C ALA A 536 -28.64 26.58 -6.82
N GLY A 537 -27.60 27.19 -6.26
CA GLY A 537 -26.72 28.13 -6.97
C GLY A 537 -26.26 29.35 -6.17
N GLY A 538 -25.16 29.23 -5.42
CA GLY A 538 -24.48 30.40 -4.80
C GLY A 538 -23.61 30.01 -3.61
N GLY A 539 -22.35 30.44 -3.58
CA GLY A 539 -21.36 30.01 -2.59
C GLY A 539 -21.74 30.28 -1.12
N LEU A 540 -21.00 29.65 -0.19
CA LEU A 540 -21.25 29.68 1.25
C LEU A 540 -21.24 31.11 1.84
N SER A 541 -22.28 31.46 2.59
CA SER A 541 -22.34 32.69 3.41
C SER A 541 -21.27 32.68 4.51
N TRP A 542 -20.97 33.85 5.08
CA TRP A 542 -19.99 33.92 6.17
C TRP A 542 -20.40 33.11 7.40
N ASP A 543 -21.68 33.18 7.78
CA ASP A 543 -22.21 32.38 8.89
C ASP A 543 -21.92 30.88 8.71
N ARG A 544 -22.15 30.35 7.50
CA ARG A 544 -21.88 28.96 7.18
C ARG A 544 -20.39 28.65 7.23
N ARG A 545 -19.54 29.48 6.61
CA ARG A 545 -18.07 29.29 6.66
C ARG A 545 -17.54 29.31 8.09
N PHE A 546 -18.04 30.21 8.93
CA PHE A 546 -17.65 30.30 10.32
C PHE A 546 -18.04 29.05 11.12
N ARG A 547 -19.26 28.53 10.94
CA ARG A 547 -19.67 27.25 11.56
C ARG A 547 -18.82 26.07 11.11
N ILE A 548 -18.49 26.01 9.81
CA ILE A 548 -17.56 24.99 9.28
C ILE A 548 -16.18 25.11 9.93
N ALA A 549 -15.66 26.33 10.13
CA ALA A 549 -14.40 26.57 10.84
C ALA A 549 -14.43 26.03 12.28
N VAL A 550 -15.47 26.37 13.04
CA VAL A 550 -15.64 25.89 14.43
C VAL A 550 -15.77 24.37 14.49
N ALA A 551 -16.60 23.78 13.63
CA ALA A 551 -16.80 22.33 13.53
C ALA A 551 -15.49 21.58 13.21
N THR A 552 -14.71 22.09 12.26
CA THR A 552 -13.40 21.53 11.89
C THR A 552 -12.41 21.66 13.05
N ALA A 553 -12.41 22.80 13.76
CA ALA A 553 -11.54 23.00 14.92
C ALA A 553 -11.87 22.02 16.06
N ARG A 554 -13.17 21.80 16.35
CA ARG A 554 -13.63 20.82 17.36
C ARG A 554 -13.24 19.39 16.99
N ALA A 555 -13.37 19.01 15.72
CA ALA A 555 -12.95 17.70 15.23
C ALA A 555 -11.45 17.46 15.46
N LEU A 556 -10.61 18.45 15.14
CA LEU A 556 -9.16 18.37 15.38
C LEU A 556 -8.81 18.36 16.86
N ALA A 557 -9.48 19.18 17.69
CA ALA A 557 -9.29 19.17 19.13
C ALA A 557 -9.58 17.80 19.74
N TYR A 558 -10.67 17.14 19.31
CA TYR A 558 -10.99 15.77 19.72
C TYR A 558 -9.88 14.77 19.36
N LEU A 559 -9.35 14.82 18.13
CA LEU A 559 -8.26 13.94 17.69
C LEU A 559 -6.96 14.17 18.48
N HIS A 560 -6.65 15.43 18.79
CA HIS A 560 -5.41 15.81 19.46
C HIS A 560 -5.45 15.62 20.97
N HIS A 561 -6.58 15.88 21.61
CA HIS A 561 -6.67 16.04 23.07
C HIS A 561 -7.49 14.96 23.74
N ASP A 562 -8.51 14.40 23.07
CA ASP A 562 -9.44 13.44 23.67
C ASP A 562 -9.08 11.99 23.29
N CYS A 563 -8.46 11.78 22.14
CA CYS A 563 -8.02 10.45 21.71
C CYS A 563 -6.75 10.00 22.44
N ARG A 564 -6.70 8.72 22.85
CA ARG A 564 -5.55 8.06 23.49
C ARG A 564 -5.30 6.70 22.85
N PRO A 565 -4.15 6.47 22.18
CA PRO A 565 -3.08 7.43 21.90
C PRO A 565 -3.58 8.59 21.00
N GLN A 566 -2.90 9.74 21.07
CA GLN A 566 -3.21 10.91 20.24
C GLN A 566 -3.27 10.52 18.76
N VAL A 567 -4.26 11.06 18.02
CA VAL A 567 -4.42 10.84 16.58
C VAL A 567 -4.03 12.13 15.85
N LEU A 568 -3.03 12.03 14.97
CA LEU A 568 -2.61 13.12 14.10
C LEU A 568 -3.26 12.96 12.72
N HIS A 569 -3.72 14.04 12.11
CA HIS A 569 -4.34 14.00 10.79
C HIS A 569 -3.30 14.10 9.65
N LEU A 570 -2.40 15.08 9.73
CA LEU A 570 -1.29 15.41 8.82
C LEU A 570 -1.63 15.59 7.33
N ASN A 571 -2.91 15.75 7.00
CA ASN A 571 -3.42 15.93 5.64
C ASN A 571 -4.68 16.81 5.66
N ILE A 572 -4.72 17.81 6.55
CA ILE A 572 -5.82 18.78 6.59
C ILE A 572 -5.73 19.70 5.38
N LYS A 573 -6.84 19.80 4.65
CA LYS A 573 -7.03 20.67 3.48
C LYS A 573 -8.52 20.84 3.23
N SER A 574 -8.92 21.89 2.52
CA SER A 574 -10.33 22.15 2.21
C SER A 574 -11.02 21.03 1.41
N ARG A 575 -10.26 20.16 0.73
CA ARG A 575 -10.79 18.95 0.04
C ARG A 575 -11.16 17.79 0.98
N ASN A 576 -10.61 17.77 2.19
CA ASN A 576 -10.86 16.72 3.19
C ASN A 576 -11.88 17.16 4.25
N ILE A 577 -12.56 18.29 4.01
CA ILE A 577 -13.67 18.79 4.82
C ILE A 577 -14.92 18.65 3.97
N LEU A 578 -15.70 17.60 4.24
CA LEU A 578 -16.95 17.29 3.55
C LEU A 578 -18.08 18.09 4.18
N LEU A 579 -19.06 18.48 3.37
CA LEU A 579 -20.27 19.15 3.83
C LEU A 579 -21.46 18.22 3.62
N ASP A 580 -22.36 18.09 4.59
CA ASP A 580 -23.64 17.39 4.37
C ASP A 580 -24.69 18.32 3.72
N MET A 581 -25.93 17.84 3.58
CA MET A 581 -27.02 18.60 2.96
C MET A 581 -27.36 19.85 3.79
N GLU A 582 -27.17 19.77 5.10
CA GLU A 582 -27.32 20.85 6.05
C GLU A 582 -26.10 21.79 6.05
N HIS A 583 -25.06 21.51 5.27
CA HIS A 583 -23.77 22.22 5.22
C HIS A 583 -23.00 22.20 6.55
N GLU A 584 -23.20 21.16 7.35
CA GLU A 584 -22.37 20.87 8.52
C GLU A 584 -21.09 20.13 8.09
N ALA A 585 -19.99 20.44 8.78
CA ALA A 585 -18.67 19.98 8.38
C ALA A 585 -18.33 18.63 9.00
N LYS A 586 -17.81 17.72 8.17
CA LYS A 586 -17.20 16.46 8.59
C LYS A 586 -15.80 16.32 8.03
N VAL A 587 -14.81 16.18 8.90
CA VAL A 587 -13.41 15.95 8.53
C VAL A 587 -13.20 14.48 8.18
N SER A 588 -12.66 14.23 6.98
CA SER A 588 -12.34 12.90 6.45
C SER A 588 -10.84 12.63 6.40
N ASP A 589 -10.42 11.39 6.14
CA ASP A 589 -9.00 11.01 5.94
C ASP A 589 -8.08 11.24 7.17
N PHE A 590 -8.64 11.25 8.38
CA PHE A 590 -7.87 11.30 9.62
C PHE A 590 -7.31 9.92 10.01
N GLY A 591 -6.18 9.90 10.71
CA GLY A 591 -5.56 8.66 11.19
C GLY A 591 -4.92 7.78 10.10
N LEU A 592 -4.84 8.27 8.85
CA LEU A 592 -4.30 7.54 7.70
C LEU A 592 -2.85 7.91 7.38
N VAL A 593 -2.09 8.41 8.37
CA VAL A 593 -0.74 8.97 8.19
C VAL A 593 0.22 8.00 7.52
N LYS A 594 0.18 6.72 7.87
CA LYS A 594 1.06 5.70 7.27
C LYS A 594 0.69 5.36 5.82
N LEU A 595 -0.56 5.59 5.42
CA LEU A 595 -1.00 5.42 4.03
C LEU A 595 -0.58 6.61 3.14
N LEU A 596 -0.11 7.72 3.73
CA LEU A 596 0.37 8.86 2.95
C LEU A 596 1.71 8.54 2.28
N PRO A 597 1.96 9.04 1.06
CA PRO A 597 3.25 8.92 0.38
C PRO A 597 4.43 9.50 1.18
N GLU A 598 5.66 9.02 0.89
CA GLU A 598 6.91 9.50 1.51
C GLU A 598 7.10 11.03 1.38
N PRO A 599 7.82 11.70 2.31
CA PRO A 599 7.95 13.14 2.44
C PRO A 599 8.47 13.85 1.19
N SER A 600 9.38 13.21 0.44
CA SER A 600 9.91 13.73 -0.83
C SER A 600 8.82 13.96 -1.88
N ASN A 601 7.70 13.22 -1.81
CA ASN A 601 6.55 13.35 -2.70
C ASN A 601 5.42 14.22 -2.12
N ARG A 602 5.54 14.75 -0.90
CA ARG A 602 4.49 15.60 -0.27
C ARG A 602 4.41 17.01 -0.85
N HIS A 603 5.45 17.44 -1.56
CA HIS A 603 5.58 18.82 -2.05
C HIS A 603 4.59 19.21 -3.16
N THR A 604 4.02 18.25 -3.90
CA THR A 604 3.12 18.53 -5.03
C THR A 604 1.62 18.35 -4.70
N ALA A 605 1.25 17.42 -3.81
CA ALA A 605 -0.16 17.07 -3.54
C ALA A 605 -0.88 17.96 -2.49
N ALA A 606 -0.13 18.73 -1.69
CA ALA A 606 -0.66 19.60 -0.62
C ALA A 606 0.04 20.98 -0.58
N ALA A 607 0.51 21.48 -1.72
CA ALA A 607 1.21 22.75 -1.84
C ALA A 607 0.44 23.88 -1.12
N GLY A 608 1.08 24.51 -0.13
CA GLY A 608 0.51 25.58 0.70
C GLY A 608 -0.03 25.15 2.06
N TYR A 609 -0.36 23.86 2.29
CA TYR A 609 -0.85 23.37 3.59
C TYR A 609 0.21 22.72 4.47
N VAL A 610 1.35 22.35 3.88
CA VAL A 610 2.42 21.61 4.56
C VAL A 610 3.17 22.54 5.53
N ALA A 611 3.24 22.15 6.80
CA ALA A 611 3.99 22.88 7.81
C ALA A 611 5.51 22.90 7.48
N PRO A 612 6.22 24.02 7.70
CA PRO A 612 7.64 24.17 7.34
C PRO A 612 8.55 23.09 7.93
N GLU A 613 8.30 22.68 9.17
CA GLU A 613 9.05 21.62 9.85
C GLU A 613 8.74 20.21 9.32
N LEU A 614 7.62 20.04 8.63
CA LEU A 614 7.29 18.80 7.92
C LEU A 614 7.97 18.75 6.54
N ALA A 615 8.34 19.91 5.99
CA ALA A 615 9.02 20.06 4.71
C ALA A 615 10.56 20.02 4.81
N SER A 616 11.11 20.30 6.00
CA SER A 616 12.56 20.35 6.22
C SER A 616 13.09 19.02 6.80
N SER A 617 13.97 18.31 6.08
CA SER A 617 14.57 17.02 6.49
C SER A 617 15.47 17.07 7.74
N ALA A 618 15.62 18.24 8.36
CA ALA A 618 16.45 18.46 9.54
C ALA A 618 15.61 18.25 10.82
N SER A 619 15.46 16.99 11.26
CA SER A 619 15.02 16.62 12.62
C SER A 619 13.73 17.30 13.14
N SER A 620 12.58 16.64 13.03
CA SER A 620 11.40 17.06 13.80
C SER A 620 10.45 15.91 14.10
N ARG A 621 10.13 15.72 15.39
CA ARG A 621 9.09 14.81 15.86
C ARG A 621 7.74 15.28 15.31
N LEU A 622 7.00 14.41 14.63
CA LEU A 622 5.63 14.69 14.21
C LEU A 622 4.81 15.16 15.42
N SER A 623 4.06 16.25 15.27
CA SER A 623 3.23 16.81 16.34
C SER A 623 1.87 17.29 15.82
N ASP A 624 0.96 17.52 16.76
CA ASP A 624 -0.34 18.17 16.53
C ASP A 624 -0.21 19.57 15.90
N LYS A 625 0.92 20.24 16.10
CA LYS A 625 1.18 21.58 15.54
C LYS A 625 1.25 21.62 14.02
N CYS A 626 1.52 20.49 13.37
CA CYS A 626 1.43 20.39 11.91
C CYS A 626 -0.02 20.55 11.42
N ASP A 627 -0.98 19.94 12.14
CA ASP A 627 -2.40 20.05 11.82
C ASP A 627 -2.93 21.46 12.09
N VAL A 628 -2.45 22.09 13.16
CA VAL A 628 -2.78 23.50 13.47
C VAL A 628 -2.36 24.42 12.32
N PHE A 629 -1.17 24.21 11.75
CA PHE A 629 -0.71 24.98 10.60
C PHE A 629 -1.64 24.81 9.40
N SER A 630 -1.93 23.56 9.01
CA SER A 630 -2.81 23.28 7.88
C SER A 630 -4.23 23.83 8.09
N PHE A 631 -4.76 23.77 9.31
CA PHE A 631 -6.04 24.38 9.67
C PHE A 631 -6.01 25.90 9.55
N GLY A 632 -4.92 26.55 9.95
CA GLY A 632 -4.74 27.98 9.77
C GLY A 632 -4.85 28.41 8.30
N VAL A 633 -4.29 27.64 7.38
CA VAL A 633 -4.44 27.88 5.93
C VAL A 633 -5.89 27.78 5.48
N VAL A 634 -6.64 26.78 5.98
CA VAL A 634 -8.08 26.63 5.69
C VAL A 634 -8.88 27.84 6.18
N LEU A 635 -8.57 28.40 7.36
CA LEU A 635 -9.20 29.64 7.84
C LEU A 635 -8.96 30.80 6.86
N LEU A 636 -7.73 30.94 6.36
CA LEU A 636 -7.39 31.98 5.38
C LEU A 636 -8.15 31.78 4.06
N GLU A 637 -8.29 30.55 3.56
CA GLU A 637 -9.12 30.26 2.38
C GLU A 637 -10.59 30.63 2.60
N MET A 638 -11.16 30.31 3.76
CA MET A 638 -12.57 30.60 4.06
C MET A 638 -12.87 32.09 4.05
N VAL A 639 -11.97 32.92 4.57
CA VAL A 639 -12.15 34.38 4.59
C VAL A 639 -11.88 35.00 3.22
N THR A 640 -10.85 34.53 2.51
CA THR A 640 -10.37 35.18 1.29
C THR A 640 -10.96 34.63 0.00
N GLY A 641 -11.47 33.40 0.01
CA GLY A 641 -11.90 32.67 -1.19
C GLY A 641 -10.75 32.37 -2.15
N ARG A 642 -9.50 32.57 -1.73
CA ARG A 642 -8.30 32.35 -2.56
C ARG A 642 -7.71 30.98 -2.28
N LYS A 643 -7.06 30.41 -3.29
CA LYS A 643 -6.34 29.14 -3.15
C LYS A 643 -5.10 29.32 -2.25
N PRO A 644 -4.65 28.26 -1.55
CA PRO A 644 -3.50 28.30 -0.64
C PRO A 644 -2.19 28.81 -1.25
N VAL A 645 -2.01 28.61 -2.55
CA VAL A 645 -0.90 29.13 -3.35
C VAL A 645 -1.49 29.80 -4.59
N SER A 646 -1.13 31.06 -4.82
CA SER A 646 -1.61 31.83 -5.96
C SER A 646 -0.52 31.96 -7.04
N THR A 647 -0.85 31.63 -8.30
CA THR A 647 0.05 31.74 -9.46
C THR A 647 -0.08 33.06 -10.22
N HIS A 648 -0.86 34.01 -9.71
CA HIS A 648 -1.16 35.26 -10.42
C HIS A 648 -0.42 36.44 -9.80
N GLY A 649 0.76 36.73 -10.36
CA GLY A 649 1.51 37.97 -10.14
C GLY A 649 2.40 38.24 -11.35
N HIS A 650 2.05 39.24 -12.16
CA HIS A 650 2.96 39.83 -13.13
C HIS A 650 4.07 40.55 -12.36
N GLY A 651 5.27 39.96 -12.30
CA GLY A 651 6.41 40.60 -11.66
C GLY A 651 7.45 39.58 -11.22
N THR A 652 8.49 39.46 -12.05
CA THR A 652 9.86 38.99 -11.78
C THR A 652 10.16 38.27 -10.45
N ALA A 653 10.76 37.07 -10.61
CA ALA A 653 11.66 36.36 -9.70
C ALA A 653 11.04 35.50 -8.57
N ALA A 654 10.47 34.36 -8.95
CA ALA A 654 10.78 33.01 -8.43
C ALA A 654 9.75 32.01 -8.97
N ALA A 655 10.19 30.84 -9.40
CA ALA A 655 9.32 29.78 -9.94
C ALA A 655 8.51 29.04 -8.85
N GLY A 656 7.86 29.78 -7.94
CA GLY A 656 6.96 29.26 -6.91
C GLY A 656 5.94 30.33 -6.54
N GLY A 657 4.64 30.02 -6.68
CA GLY A 657 3.56 30.98 -6.36
C GLY A 657 3.61 31.45 -4.89
N LEU A 658 3.09 32.65 -4.62
CA LEU A 658 3.09 33.23 -3.28
C LEU A 658 2.11 32.46 -2.36
N PRO A 659 2.54 31.99 -1.17
CA PRO A 659 1.66 31.40 -0.18
C PRO A 659 0.60 32.40 0.32
N LEU A 660 -0.63 31.95 0.48
CA LEU A 660 -1.76 32.80 0.88
C LEU A 660 -1.52 33.54 2.21
N ARG A 661 -0.81 32.91 3.15
CA ARG A 661 -0.46 33.51 4.44
C ARG A 661 0.39 34.78 4.29
N ASP A 662 1.29 34.81 3.30
CA ASP A 662 2.23 35.92 3.13
C ASP A 662 1.48 37.12 2.53
N TYR A 663 0.61 36.86 1.56
CA TYR A 663 -0.35 37.86 1.04
C TYR A 663 -1.25 38.47 2.13
N VAL A 664 -1.81 37.64 3.03
CA VAL A 664 -2.67 38.13 4.13
C VAL A 664 -1.86 38.92 5.16
N ARG A 665 -0.63 38.48 5.48
CA ARG A 665 0.26 39.19 6.40
C ARG A 665 0.59 40.59 5.88
N GLU A 666 1.00 40.70 4.62
CA GLU A 666 1.31 41.97 3.97
C GLU A 666 0.10 42.91 3.96
N ALA A 667 -1.09 42.40 3.66
CA ALA A 667 -2.31 43.21 3.66
C ALA A 667 -2.70 43.72 5.06
N LEU A 668 -2.48 42.93 6.10
CA LEU A 668 -2.69 43.34 7.49
C LEU A 668 -1.70 44.42 7.93
N GLU A 669 -0.41 44.25 7.59
CA GLU A 669 0.65 45.21 7.90
C GLU A 669 0.45 46.55 7.15
N ALA A 670 -0.03 46.50 5.91
CA ALA A 670 -0.34 47.67 5.11
C ALA A 670 -1.70 48.32 5.42
N GLY A 671 -2.51 47.76 6.34
CA GLY A 671 -3.84 48.27 6.67
C GLY A 671 -4.89 48.12 5.56
N THR A 672 -4.68 47.19 4.62
CA THR A 672 -5.56 46.95 3.45
C THR A 672 -6.33 45.62 3.53
N VAL A 673 -6.49 45.08 4.74
CA VAL A 673 -7.06 43.74 5.02
C VAL A 673 -8.46 43.52 4.44
N SER A 674 -9.28 44.56 4.32
CA SER A 674 -10.62 44.48 3.72
C SER A 674 -10.57 44.05 2.24
N GLY A 675 -9.48 44.35 1.53
CA GLY A 675 -9.22 43.91 0.17
C GLY A 675 -8.96 42.39 0.03
N CYS A 676 -8.68 41.70 1.14
CA CYS A 676 -8.47 40.26 1.15
C CYS A 676 -9.79 39.47 1.17
N PHE A 677 -10.90 40.07 1.62
CA PHE A 677 -12.15 39.34 1.82
C PHE A 677 -12.72 38.83 0.51
N ASP A 678 -13.27 37.62 0.55
CA ASP A 678 -13.95 37.04 -0.60
C ASP A 678 -15.16 37.92 -0.98
N ARG A 679 -15.13 38.44 -2.22
CA ARG A 679 -16.17 39.34 -2.75
C ARG A 679 -17.55 38.69 -2.83
N SER A 680 -17.63 37.36 -2.73
CA SER A 680 -18.89 36.62 -2.69
C SER A 680 -19.51 36.52 -1.30
N LEU A 681 -18.78 36.84 -0.22
CA LEU A 681 -19.32 36.82 1.13
C LEU A 681 -20.45 37.84 1.29
N ARG A 682 -21.46 37.43 2.05
CA ARG A 682 -22.63 38.22 2.42
C ARG A 682 -22.92 38.01 3.89
N GLY A 683 -23.53 39.01 4.53
CA GLY A 683 -23.97 38.94 5.93
C GLY A 683 -22.82 38.73 6.92
N PHE A 684 -21.71 39.45 6.74
CA PHE A 684 -20.54 39.33 7.60
C PHE A 684 -20.25 40.62 8.38
N VAL A 685 -19.61 40.46 9.54
CA VAL A 685 -19.06 41.56 10.33
C VAL A 685 -17.55 41.59 10.10
N GLU A 686 -17.03 42.72 9.63
CA GLU A 686 -15.61 42.86 9.27
C GLU A 686 -14.67 42.50 10.43
N ALA A 687 -15.02 42.86 11.67
CA ALA A 687 -14.24 42.51 12.85
C ALA A 687 -14.07 40.99 13.03
N GLU A 688 -15.12 40.20 12.75
CA GLU A 688 -15.04 38.73 12.83
C GLU A 688 -14.05 38.18 11.80
N LEU A 689 -14.10 38.68 10.55
CA LEU A 689 -13.21 38.23 9.47
C LEU A 689 -11.76 38.57 9.81
N VAL A 690 -11.50 39.77 10.32
CA VAL A 690 -10.17 40.20 10.74
C VAL A 690 -9.65 39.35 11.90
N GLN A 691 -10.48 39.00 12.88
CA GLN A 691 -10.10 38.11 13.98
C GLN A 691 -9.77 36.70 13.47
N VAL A 692 -10.55 36.15 12.53
CA VAL A 692 -10.28 34.84 11.92
C VAL A 692 -9.00 34.87 11.07
N LEU A 693 -8.73 35.94 10.32
CA LEU A 693 -7.44 36.09 9.59
C LEU A 693 -6.25 36.13 10.54
N LYS A 694 -6.35 36.89 11.64
CA LYS A 694 -5.30 36.96 12.67
C LYS A 694 -5.06 35.59 13.30
N LEU A 695 -6.12 34.85 13.64
CA LEU A 695 -6.00 33.48 14.12
C LEU A 695 -5.34 32.58 13.07
N GLY A 696 -5.74 32.67 11.80
CA GLY A 696 -5.11 31.95 10.70
C GLY A 696 -3.60 32.20 10.60
N LEU A 697 -3.15 33.44 10.82
CA LEU A 697 -1.72 33.79 10.86
C LEU A 697 -0.99 33.25 12.09
N VAL A 698 -1.63 33.23 13.27
CA VAL A 698 -1.09 32.61 14.48
C VAL A 698 -0.91 31.11 14.29
N CYS A 699 -1.93 30.45 13.75
CA CYS A 699 -1.90 29.02 13.43
C CYS A 699 -0.83 28.69 12.37
N THR A 700 -0.59 29.58 11.41
CA THR A 700 0.42 29.39 10.34
C THR A 700 1.81 29.95 10.67
N SER A 701 2.11 30.14 11.97
CA SER A 701 3.45 30.59 12.40
C SER A 701 4.55 29.60 11.98
N GLU A 702 5.70 30.11 11.54
CA GLU A 702 6.89 29.31 11.24
C GLU A 702 7.36 28.49 12.45
N THR A 703 7.22 29.03 13.67
CA THR A 703 7.64 28.37 14.90
C THR A 703 6.49 27.54 15.48
N PRO A 704 6.59 26.20 15.59
CA PRO A 704 5.50 25.34 16.08
C PRO A 704 5.02 25.70 17.50
N ALA A 705 5.94 26.11 18.38
CA ALA A 705 5.63 26.51 19.75
C ALA A 705 4.78 27.80 19.86
N ARG A 706 4.72 28.62 18.80
CA ARG A 706 3.88 29.83 18.75
C ARG A 706 2.45 29.55 18.27
N ARG A 707 2.19 28.33 17.79
CA ARG A 707 0.86 27.93 17.32
C ARG A 707 0.05 27.45 18.52
N SER A 708 -1.15 28.00 18.70
CA SER A 708 -2.08 27.60 19.76
C SER A 708 -2.46 26.11 19.67
N ALA A 709 -2.83 25.50 20.80
CA ALA A 709 -3.41 24.16 20.78
C ALA A 709 -4.81 24.19 20.16
N MET A 710 -5.27 23.10 19.53
CA MET A 710 -6.60 23.12 18.88
C MET A 710 -7.74 23.39 19.88
N ALA A 711 -7.60 22.97 21.14
CA ALA A 711 -8.55 23.35 22.20
C ALA A 711 -8.63 24.87 22.42
N GLU A 712 -7.51 25.58 22.40
CA GLU A 712 -7.46 27.05 22.53
C GLU A 712 -8.01 27.73 21.27
N VAL A 713 -7.74 27.17 20.09
CA VAL A 713 -8.28 27.65 18.81
C VAL A 713 -9.81 27.56 18.81
N VAL A 714 -10.39 26.48 19.33
CA VAL A 714 -11.85 26.34 19.50
C VAL A 714 -12.39 27.42 20.42
N GLN A 715 -11.79 27.61 21.60
CA GLN A 715 -12.21 28.65 22.55
C GLN A 715 -12.15 30.05 21.93
N PHE A 716 -11.08 30.35 21.19
CA PHE A 716 -10.94 31.64 20.51
C PHE A 716 -12.03 31.83 19.46
N LEU A 717 -12.26 30.86 18.57
CA LEU A 717 -13.32 30.95 17.56
C LEU A 717 -14.69 31.12 18.20
N GLU A 718 -15.01 30.38 19.26
CA GLU A 718 -16.29 30.52 19.98
C GLU A 718 -16.43 31.90 20.64
N SER A 719 -15.34 32.48 21.15
CA SER A 719 -15.36 33.82 21.76
C SER A 719 -15.70 34.95 20.78
N ILE A 720 -15.38 34.80 19.48
CA ILE A 720 -15.66 35.82 18.44
C ILE A 720 -17.15 36.15 18.36
N ARG A 721 -18.01 35.14 18.55
CA ARG A 721 -19.48 35.29 18.51
C ARG A 721 -20.17 35.09 19.87
N GLY A 722 -19.46 34.56 20.85
CA GLY A 722 -19.95 34.34 22.22
C GLY A 722 -20.03 35.59 23.10
N SER A 723 -19.57 36.74 22.64
CA SER A 723 -19.71 38.03 23.32
C SER A 723 -20.92 38.86 22.84
N SER A 724 -22.01 38.18 22.43
CA SER A 724 -23.28 38.80 22.03
C SER A 724 -24.39 38.48 23.01
#